data_AF-A0A5B8SYT4-F1
#
_entry.id   AF-A0A5B8SYT4-F1
#
_cell.length_a   1.000
_cell.length_b   1.000
_cell.length_c   1.000
_cell.angle_alpha   90.00
_cell.angle_beta   90.00
_cell.angle_gamma   90.00
#
_symmetry.space_group_name_H-M   'P 1'
#
loop_
_entity.id
_entity.type
_entity.pdbx_description
1 polymer ?
#
loop_
_entity_poly.entity_id
_entity_poly.type
_entity_poly.pdbx_seq_one_letter_code
_entity_poly.pdbx_strand_id
1 'polypeptide(L)'
;MRRKQAGYLPILIAVLTLAGPAQTVTAAELTTTDDVKTDKKLRLKNDGRSDLQELTQRIATGDTGDGQPAAAEPNKPDTLETPEVTEPEQPNETDPPAEQPALPTTDNKPPTSGKAPRSITTNTNGSSTWTFDSDTGLLVFSAGQLSQRIDTNLAENSLTASQVKKIQFNGDEGKVTVDPSVPHLFDNLDQLTDFIDLQNFDTTNATSMSYWFTNTKGLTNPDLSSLNTSNVLYMTEMFHDSGVTNLDLSNWNVNQVTTFQDMFFWADKLTTLNLSTWGADRTVDSVNMGAMFSNASALTNLDLTNFKTKNVTNMSSMFRNTGLISLNLSTWDVTKVKEFQYMFYSSAALANLNLSDWGIARIADSIYMNYMFYNTSALTNLNLMNFKTKNVTGMSYMFYGSGITNLDLSNWNVDQVTTFNCMFAEAKHLTTLDLSNWGVARTADSVNMTYMFSNTSALTTLKLTNFKTTNVTTMAYMFRGTGITHLDLSDWNVNQVTTFDNMFAEAKNLTTLNLSNWGVGRTADTIIMRYMFFNASALTTLNLTDFKTTNVTNMARMFVGTGLAELDLSHWDVSKVTTFESMFLDSSITNLDLNAWDVSKGTKFFNMFYNASKLKTLDLSGWYTSGADVTAMFGKTTSLWKITLSANMKFTGSPMFWSAPAIGTTISDNGQNYKTTAASWQIVGNGTDHNPAGNMVTTDQMYADRSETITYVWAQAPTFDGVANLTFDTLGAGAFRNGNKPLASNMSTGAVSLINLDASKSYKVSVAQTSDWNTSGQSAKISKNDLSIQYGQSSLESSVDFWTGTSASSQNNIMFNHNTSNSFSIWLNPNTVIDTKLLGKQLASELTWTLSETPQ
;
A
#
# COMPACT_ATOMS: atom_id res chain seq x y z
N MET A 1 -52.02 -33.41 -4.57
CA MET A 1 -51.49 -34.74 -4.94
C MET A 1 -49.97 -34.64 -5.06
N ARG A 2 -49.27 -35.52 -4.31
CA ARG A 2 -47.85 -35.98 -4.32
C ARG A 2 -46.82 -35.18 -5.17
N ARG A 3 -45.84 -34.47 -4.57
CA ARG A 3 -44.60 -34.89 -3.84
C ARG A 3 -43.45 -35.45 -4.71
N LYS A 4 -42.31 -34.73 -4.70
CA LYS A 4 -40.92 -35.09 -4.30
C LYS A 4 -40.02 -33.96 -4.83
N GLN A 5 -39.29 -33.09 -4.10
CA GLN A 5 -38.53 -33.10 -2.84
C GLN A 5 -37.32 -34.05 -2.75
N ALA A 6 -36.21 -33.42 -2.32
CA ALA A 6 -34.90 -33.91 -1.82
C ALA A 6 -33.77 -34.05 -2.87
N GLY A 7 -32.54 -33.57 -2.63
CA GLY A 7 -31.93 -33.02 -1.42
C GLY A 7 -30.48 -32.57 -1.62
N TYR A 8 -29.96 -31.90 -0.59
CA TYR A 8 -28.70 -31.17 -0.41
C TYR A 8 -27.40 -32.01 -0.34
N LEU A 9 -26.28 -31.42 -0.84
CA LEU A 9 -24.88 -31.26 -0.32
C LEU A 9 -24.14 -32.41 0.44
N PRO A 10 -22.81 -32.34 0.72
CA PRO A 10 -21.63 -31.65 0.12
C PRO A 10 -20.47 -32.64 -0.19
N ILE A 11 -19.28 -32.14 -0.60
CA ILE A 11 -17.92 -32.49 -0.07
C ILE A 11 -16.80 -32.61 -1.15
N LEU A 12 -15.67 -31.97 -0.82
CA LEU A 12 -14.29 -32.09 -1.30
C LEU A 12 -13.96 -31.68 -2.75
N ILE A 13 -13.33 -30.51 -2.89
CA ILE A 13 -12.22 -30.38 -3.84
C ILE A 13 -10.95 -30.27 -3.02
N ALA A 14 -10.14 -31.32 -3.14
CA ALA A 14 -8.85 -31.48 -2.51
C ALA A 14 -7.83 -30.50 -3.06
N VAL A 15 -7.01 -30.00 -2.13
CA VAL A 15 -5.71 -29.39 -2.36
C VAL A 15 -4.85 -30.38 -3.17
N LEU A 16 -4.38 -29.95 -4.33
CA LEU A 16 -3.32 -30.62 -5.08
C LEU A 16 -2.09 -29.73 -5.08
N THR A 17 -1.25 -29.95 -4.08
CA THR A 17 0.16 -29.60 -4.09
C THR A 17 0.86 -30.49 -5.11
N LEU A 18 1.35 -29.90 -6.21
CA LEU A 18 2.33 -30.52 -7.08
C LEU A 18 3.62 -29.70 -6.98
N ALA A 19 4.42 -30.07 -5.98
CA ALA A 19 5.84 -29.80 -5.96
C ALA A 19 6.52 -30.86 -6.85
N GLY A 20 7.25 -30.40 -7.87
CA GLY A 20 8.18 -31.20 -8.66
C GLY A 20 9.43 -30.34 -8.93
N PRO A 21 10.64 -30.88 -8.78
CA PRO A 21 11.86 -30.07 -8.71
C PRO A 21 12.28 -29.57 -10.10
N ALA A 22 12.54 -28.27 -10.19
CA ALA A 22 13.22 -27.68 -11.34
C ALA A 22 14.65 -28.24 -11.42
N GLN A 23 14.92 -29.00 -12.48
CA GLN A 23 16.28 -29.38 -12.85
C GLN A 23 17.04 -28.14 -13.30
N THR A 24 18.15 -27.91 -12.61
CA THR A 24 19.24 -27.01 -12.97
C THR A 24 19.82 -27.39 -14.33
N VAL A 25 19.72 -26.50 -15.31
CA VAL A 25 20.53 -26.56 -16.54
C VAL A 25 21.65 -25.54 -16.39
N THR A 26 22.84 -26.04 -16.10
CA THR A 26 24.11 -25.31 -16.17
C THR A 26 24.52 -25.15 -17.63
N ALA A 27 24.66 -23.91 -18.10
CA ALA A 27 25.30 -23.62 -19.37
C ALA A 27 26.83 -23.53 -19.16
N ALA A 28 27.57 -24.43 -19.79
CA ALA A 28 29.02 -24.36 -19.95
C ALA A 28 29.35 -24.26 -21.44
N GLU A 29 29.97 -23.13 -21.78
CA GLU A 29 30.97 -22.85 -22.81
C GLU A 29 31.14 -23.79 -24.02
N LEU A 30 30.98 -23.21 -25.22
CA LEU A 30 31.80 -23.53 -26.38
C LEU A 30 32.16 -22.21 -27.10
N THR A 31 33.47 -21.98 -27.23
CA THR A 31 34.10 -20.83 -27.86
C THR A 31 34.47 -21.09 -29.32
N THR A 32 34.73 -19.98 -30.03
CA THR A 32 35.47 -19.78 -31.29
C THR A 32 34.72 -19.96 -32.61
N THR A 33 34.51 -18.87 -33.35
CA THR A 33 35.33 -18.49 -34.52
C THR A 33 34.95 -17.11 -35.09
N ASP A 34 35.90 -16.54 -35.83
CA ASP A 34 36.10 -15.14 -36.23
C ASP A 34 35.07 -14.50 -37.20
N ASP A 35 35.10 -13.16 -37.16
CA ASP A 35 34.92 -12.14 -38.22
C ASP A 35 33.87 -12.33 -39.34
N VAL A 36 32.98 -11.33 -39.48
CA VAL A 36 32.82 -10.48 -40.68
C VAL A 36 31.65 -9.49 -40.49
N LYS A 37 31.92 -8.20 -40.78
CA LYS A 37 30.97 -7.07 -40.91
C LYS A 37 29.76 -7.39 -41.81
N THR A 38 28.56 -6.91 -41.47
CA THR A 38 27.81 -5.88 -42.24
C THR A 38 26.40 -5.62 -41.70
N ASP A 39 26.00 -4.35 -41.83
CA ASP A 39 24.67 -3.79 -41.61
C ASP A 39 23.49 -4.64 -42.11
N LYS A 40 22.43 -4.75 -41.29
CA LYS A 40 21.05 -4.66 -41.79
C LYS A 40 20.04 -4.41 -40.66
N LYS A 41 19.48 -3.20 -40.68
CA LYS A 41 18.21 -2.83 -40.05
C LYS A 41 17.11 -3.83 -40.45
N LEU A 42 16.55 -4.53 -39.48
CA LEU A 42 15.27 -5.23 -39.64
C LEU A 42 14.14 -4.30 -39.20
N ARG A 43 13.51 -3.68 -40.21
CA ARG A 43 12.17 -3.11 -40.13
C ARG A 43 11.17 -4.26 -39.98
N LEU A 44 10.37 -4.25 -38.92
CA LEU A 44 9.11 -4.98 -38.90
C LEU A 44 8.00 -4.09 -39.48
N LYS A 45 7.10 -4.73 -40.22
CA LYS A 45 6.07 -4.11 -41.06
C LYS A 45 4.96 -3.49 -40.22
N ASN A 46 4.59 -2.30 -40.68
CA ASN A 46 3.39 -1.56 -40.35
C ASN A 46 2.24 -2.09 -41.22
N ASP A 47 1.11 -2.47 -40.64
CA ASP A 47 -0.14 -2.72 -41.37
C ASP A 47 -1.30 -1.99 -40.69
N GLY A 48 -1.64 -0.82 -41.27
CA GLY A 48 -2.99 -0.21 -41.33
C GLY A 48 -3.55 0.40 -40.05
N ARG A 49 -4.10 1.62 -40.01
CA ARG A 49 -4.55 2.63 -41.00
C ARG A 49 -4.61 3.96 -40.21
N SER A 50 -4.10 5.07 -40.75
CA SER A 50 -4.90 6.14 -41.41
C SER A 50 -6.09 6.58 -40.52
N ASP A 51 -6.19 7.81 -40.03
CA ASP A 51 -6.31 9.06 -40.78
C ASP A 51 -5.94 10.25 -39.88
N LEU A 52 -5.01 11.12 -40.29
CA LEU A 52 -4.75 12.39 -39.61
C LEU A 52 -4.14 13.38 -40.60
N GLN A 53 -4.94 13.77 -41.59
CA GLN A 53 -4.71 14.93 -42.44
C GLN A 53 -6.05 15.58 -42.79
N GLU A 54 -6.61 16.37 -41.86
CA GLU A 54 -7.39 17.56 -42.18
C GLU A 54 -7.71 18.30 -40.87
N LEU A 55 -6.92 19.34 -40.54
CA LEU A 55 -7.45 20.70 -40.34
C LEU A 55 -6.30 21.63 -39.94
N THR A 56 -5.95 22.54 -40.83
CA THR A 56 -5.24 23.77 -40.49
C THR A 56 -6.02 24.94 -41.07
N GLN A 57 -6.19 25.96 -40.23
CA GLN A 57 -6.46 27.38 -40.52
C GLN A 57 -7.86 27.84 -40.95
N ARG A 58 -8.42 28.72 -40.10
CA ARG A 58 -8.73 30.16 -40.37
C ARG A 58 -8.94 30.86 -39.02
N ILE A 59 -7.95 31.64 -38.55
CA ILE A 59 -7.73 33.10 -38.70
C ILE A 59 -8.59 33.96 -37.75
N ALA A 60 -7.84 34.82 -37.07
CA ALA A 60 -8.19 35.81 -36.06
C ALA A 60 -9.02 37.01 -36.56
N THR A 61 -9.79 37.58 -35.63
CA THR A 61 -9.99 39.02 -35.33
C THR A 61 -10.55 39.03 -33.90
N GLY A 62 -9.90 39.53 -32.85
CA GLY A 62 -9.45 40.91 -32.68
C GLY A 62 -10.63 41.77 -32.25
N ASP A 63 -10.96 41.83 -30.95
CA ASP A 63 -11.27 43.10 -30.27
C ASP A 63 -11.24 42.97 -28.74
N THR A 64 -10.78 44.05 -28.14
CA THR A 64 -10.55 44.41 -26.75
C THR A 64 -11.84 44.69 -25.97
N GLY A 65 -11.80 44.44 -24.66
CA GLY A 65 -12.89 44.78 -23.76
C GLY A 65 -12.53 44.50 -22.30
N ASP A 66 -11.86 45.47 -21.68
CA ASP A 66 -11.57 45.53 -20.26
C ASP A 66 -12.84 45.43 -19.39
N GLY A 67 -12.73 44.73 -18.27
CA GLY A 67 -13.80 44.57 -17.29
C GLY A 67 -13.33 43.84 -16.04
N GLN A 68 -12.47 44.50 -15.27
CA GLN A 68 -11.97 44.09 -13.95
C GLN A 68 -13.11 43.69 -12.98
N PRO A 69 -12.85 42.74 -12.06
CA PRO A 69 -13.02 43.11 -10.66
C PRO A 69 -11.93 42.58 -9.71
N ALA A 70 -11.57 43.50 -8.81
CA ALA A 70 -11.24 43.37 -7.39
C ALA A 70 -10.58 42.08 -6.86
N ALA A 71 -9.37 42.29 -6.34
CA ALA A 71 -8.67 41.40 -5.41
C ALA A 71 -9.45 41.20 -4.10
N ALA A 72 -9.47 39.96 -3.61
CA ALA A 72 -9.76 39.64 -2.22
C ALA A 72 -8.58 38.83 -1.65
N GLU A 73 -8.09 39.31 -0.51
CA GLU A 73 -7.01 38.76 0.30
C GLU A 73 -7.36 37.39 0.94
N PRO A 74 -6.34 36.61 1.38
CA PRO A 74 -6.48 35.21 1.74
C PRO A 74 -7.00 35.02 3.17
N ASN A 75 -8.05 34.21 3.32
CA ASN A 75 -8.47 33.70 4.63
C ASN A 75 -7.69 32.43 5.01
N LYS A 76 -7.13 32.52 6.20
CA LYS A 76 -6.32 31.58 6.98
C LYS A 76 -7.07 30.25 7.26
N PRO A 77 -6.38 29.09 7.27
CA PRO A 77 -7.01 27.81 7.60
C PRO A 77 -7.19 27.64 9.12
N ASP A 78 -8.38 27.21 9.50
CA ASP A 78 -8.73 26.78 10.86
C ASP A 78 -8.00 25.49 11.24
N THR A 79 -7.50 25.51 12.47
CA THR A 79 -6.70 24.46 13.12
C THR A 79 -7.59 23.31 13.60
N LEU A 80 -7.27 22.10 13.15
CA LEU A 80 -7.78 20.84 13.69
C LEU A 80 -7.16 20.59 15.07
N GLU A 81 -7.97 20.61 16.12
CA GLU A 81 -7.59 20.15 17.46
C GLU A 81 -7.53 18.62 17.51
N THR A 82 -6.40 18.13 18.01
CA THR A 82 -6.10 16.75 18.38
C THR A 82 -6.81 16.36 19.69
N PRO A 83 -7.43 15.18 19.81
CA PRO A 83 -7.79 14.64 21.11
C PRO A 83 -6.59 13.92 21.74
N GLU A 84 -6.32 14.30 22.99
CA GLU A 84 -5.27 13.79 23.87
C GLU A 84 -5.63 12.40 24.42
N VAL A 85 -4.59 11.58 24.60
CA VAL A 85 -4.62 10.19 25.04
C VAL A 85 -4.66 10.14 26.56
N THR A 86 -5.57 9.35 27.14
CA THR A 86 -5.45 8.87 28.53
C THR A 86 -5.40 7.34 28.54
N GLU A 87 -4.31 6.82 29.10
CA GLU A 87 -4.06 5.41 29.42
C GLU A 87 -4.40 5.13 30.91
N PRO A 88 -4.42 3.88 31.41
CA PRO A 88 -5.58 3.31 32.09
C PRO A 88 -5.35 2.99 33.58
N GLU A 89 -6.43 2.79 34.34
CA GLU A 89 -6.39 2.04 35.61
C GLU A 89 -7.52 0.99 35.68
N GLN A 90 -7.14 -0.20 36.12
CA GLN A 90 -7.96 -1.36 36.53
C GLN A 90 -7.25 -2.00 37.75
N PRO A 91 -7.82 -2.97 38.49
CA PRO A 91 -9.19 -3.20 38.99
C PRO A 91 -9.19 -3.59 40.51
N ASN A 92 -10.35 -3.87 41.14
CA ASN A 92 -10.57 -4.88 42.23
C ASN A 92 -12.05 -4.81 42.74
N GLU A 93 -12.88 -5.85 42.60
CA GLU A 93 -13.12 -7.03 43.49
C GLU A 93 -13.86 -6.72 44.82
N THR A 94 -15.19 -6.94 44.91
CA THR A 94 -15.98 -8.07 45.52
C THR A 94 -16.35 -7.96 47.03
N ASP A 95 -17.61 -7.57 47.31
CA ASP A 95 -18.69 -8.23 48.11
C ASP A 95 -18.56 -8.57 49.65
N PRO A 96 -19.65 -8.91 50.41
CA PRO A 96 -20.27 -8.18 51.55
C PRO A 96 -20.20 -8.98 52.90
N PRO A 97 -21.14 -9.03 53.91
CA PRO A 97 -22.29 -8.20 54.38
C PRO A 97 -22.43 -8.01 55.95
N ALA A 98 -23.55 -7.39 56.39
CA ALA A 98 -24.35 -7.62 57.64
C ALA A 98 -23.93 -7.00 59.01
N GLU A 99 -24.85 -6.26 59.68
CA GLU A 99 -25.66 -6.72 60.84
C GLU A 99 -26.65 -5.67 61.42
N GLN A 100 -27.75 -6.20 61.97
CA GLN A 100 -28.98 -5.73 62.65
C GLN A 100 -28.79 -4.89 63.96
N PRO A 101 -29.82 -4.56 64.82
CA PRO A 101 -31.29 -4.41 64.68
C PRO A 101 -32.00 -3.26 65.51
N ALA A 102 -33.29 -3.03 65.19
CA ALA A 102 -34.51 -2.79 66.04
C ALA A 102 -34.75 -1.53 66.94
N LEU A 103 -35.72 -0.67 66.49
CA LEU A 103 -37.01 -0.18 67.07
C LEU A 103 -37.20 0.04 68.61
N PRO A 104 -37.97 1.07 69.09
CA PRO A 104 -39.39 1.26 68.71
C PRO A 104 -39.97 2.70 68.63
N THR A 105 -40.99 2.80 67.75
CA THR A 105 -42.22 3.63 67.77
C THR A 105 -42.26 4.99 68.49
N THR A 106 -42.47 6.05 67.71
CA THR A 106 -43.48 7.08 68.04
C THR A 106 -44.17 7.55 66.75
N ASP A 107 -45.50 7.54 66.80
CA ASP A 107 -46.37 8.14 65.79
C ASP A 107 -46.00 9.60 65.56
N ASN A 108 -45.46 9.87 64.37
CA ASN A 108 -45.57 11.17 63.73
C ASN A 108 -45.53 10.93 62.23
N LYS A 109 -46.67 11.19 61.58
CA LYS A 109 -46.78 11.30 60.12
C LYS A 109 -46.52 12.76 59.73
N PRO A 110 -45.42 13.07 59.05
CA PRO A 110 -45.34 14.20 58.12
C PRO A 110 -45.54 13.72 56.68
N PRO A 111 -45.81 14.63 55.74
CA PRO A 111 -46.96 14.52 54.87
C PRO A 111 -46.68 13.70 53.61
N THR A 112 -47.72 13.00 53.18
CA THR A 112 -47.90 12.58 51.80
C THR A 112 -47.60 13.75 50.87
N SER A 113 -46.65 13.59 49.95
CA SER A 113 -46.51 14.45 48.78
C SER A 113 -47.83 14.39 48.01
N GLY A 114 -48.72 15.33 48.28
CA GLY A 114 -49.94 15.50 47.51
C GLY A 114 -49.51 15.72 46.07
N LYS A 115 -49.95 14.84 45.16
CA LYS A 115 -50.02 15.14 43.73
C LYS A 115 -50.59 16.56 43.61
N ALA A 116 -49.98 17.39 42.76
CA ALA A 116 -50.55 18.70 42.45
C ALA A 116 -52.06 18.53 42.14
N PRO A 117 -52.93 19.44 42.60
CA PRO A 117 -54.36 19.32 42.34
C PRO A 117 -54.62 19.21 40.83
N ARG A 118 -55.51 18.30 40.44
CA ARG A 118 -55.95 18.13 39.04
C ARG A 118 -56.35 19.49 38.48
N SER A 119 -55.60 19.98 37.52
CA SER A 119 -55.86 21.23 36.84
C SER A 119 -56.30 20.93 35.41
N ILE A 120 -57.42 21.53 34.99
CA ILE A 120 -57.83 21.57 33.59
C ILE A 120 -57.48 22.96 33.07
N THR A 121 -56.54 23.01 32.14
CA THR A 121 -56.15 24.26 31.46
C THR A 121 -56.88 24.34 30.14
N THR A 122 -57.45 25.50 29.80
CA THR A 122 -58.14 25.73 28.53
C THR A 122 -57.49 26.89 27.79
N ASN A 123 -57.14 26.71 26.52
CA ASN A 123 -56.75 27.79 25.63
C ASN A 123 -57.11 27.44 24.18
N THR A 124 -56.45 28.06 23.20
CA THR A 124 -56.70 27.92 21.78
C THR A 124 -55.38 27.72 21.03
N ASN A 125 -55.47 27.02 19.90
CA ASN A 125 -54.45 26.97 18.86
C ASN A 125 -55.15 27.33 17.55
N GLY A 126 -54.84 28.50 17.00
CA GLY A 126 -55.62 29.08 15.91
C GLY A 126 -57.07 29.36 16.35
N SER A 127 -58.03 28.75 15.66
CA SER A 127 -59.46 28.85 16.02
C SER A 127 -59.98 27.64 16.81
N SER A 128 -59.16 26.60 17.00
CA SER A 128 -59.54 25.43 17.80
C SER A 128 -59.27 25.66 19.29
N THR A 129 -60.30 25.47 20.12
CA THR A 129 -60.16 25.44 21.58
C THR A 129 -59.60 24.09 22.03
N TRP A 130 -58.67 24.08 22.97
CA TRP A 130 -58.17 22.86 23.59
C TRP A 130 -58.26 22.89 25.12
N THR A 131 -58.34 21.70 25.70
CA THR A 131 -58.24 21.47 27.15
C THR A 131 -57.12 20.51 27.47
N PHE A 132 -56.38 20.74 28.55
CA PHE A 132 -55.30 19.88 29.03
C PHE A 132 -55.56 19.43 30.46
N ASP A 133 -55.56 18.13 30.70
CA ASP A 133 -55.71 17.51 32.02
C ASP A 133 -54.35 17.13 32.62
N SER A 134 -53.95 17.81 33.69
CA SER A 134 -52.63 17.62 34.31
C SER A 134 -52.42 16.26 34.98
N ASP A 135 -53.48 15.53 35.34
CA ASP A 135 -53.38 14.23 35.99
C ASP A 135 -53.13 13.10 34.99
N THR A 136 -53.75 13.22 33.82
CA THR A 136 -53.72 12.21 32.76
C THR A 136 -52.71 12.53 31.65
N GLY A 137 -52.38 13.81 31.45
CA GLY A 137 -51.60 14.29 30.31
C GLY A 137 -52.39 14.30 28.99
N LEU A 138 -53.73 14.30 29.06
CA LEU A 138 -54.60 14.30 27.89
C LEU A 138 -54.81 15.75 27.40
N LEU A 139 -54.51 15.98 26.13
CA LEU A 139 -54.79 17.23 25.41
C LEU A 139 -55.95 17.00 24.43
N VAL A 140 -57.07 17.69 24.61
CA VAL A 140 -58.27 17.52 23.78
C VAL A 140 -58.52 18.78 22.97
N PHE A 141 -58.51 18.68 21.63
CA PHE A 141 -58.89 19.75 20.71
C PHE A 141 -60.36 19.63 20.31
N SER A 142 -61.07 20.77 20.29
CA SER A 142 -62.44 20.91 19.78
C SER A 142 -62.45 21.43 18.34
N ALA A 143 -63.61 21.47 17.70
CA ALA A 143 -63.75 21.96 16.32
C ALA A 143 -63.07 23.34 16.12
N GLY A 144 -62.43 23.51 14.96
CA GLY A 144 -61.63 24.69 14.63
C GLY A 144 -60.36 24.34 13.87
N GLN A 145 -59.56 25.34 13.52
CA GLN A 145 -58.31 25.18 12.77
C GLN A 145 -57.09 25.35 13.68
N LEU A 146 -56.18 24.37 13.69
CA LEU A 146 -54.86 24.46 14.29
C LEU A 146 -53.95 25.28 13.37
N SER A 147 -53.28 26.30 13.93
CA SER A 147 -52.49 27.26 13.14
C SER A 147 -51.04 27.39 13.60
N GLN A 148 -50.64 26.68 14.65
CA GLN A 148 -49.27 26.74 15.18
C GLN A 148 -48.83 25.42 15.84
N ARG A 149 -47.52 25.31 16.09
CA ARG A 149 -46.88 24.18 16.77
C ARG A 149 -47.47 23.96 18.18
N ILE A 150 -47.78 22.71 18.53
CA ILE A 150 -48.46 22.41 19.79
C ILE A 150 -47.55 22.69 21.00
N ASP A 151 -46.29 22.27 20.98
CA ASP A 151 -45.33 22.49 22.08
C ASP A 151 -45.11 23.99 22.39
N THR A 152 -45.02 24.85 21.37
CA THR A 152 -44.90 26.30 21.51
C THR A 152 -46.18 26.88 22.11
N ASN A 153 -47.34 26.47 21.61
CA ASN A 153 -48.62 26.90 22.15
C ASN A 153 -48.85 26.45 23.60
N LEU A 154 -48.31 25.29 24.00
CA LEU A 154 -48.29 24.84 25.39
C LEU A 154 -47.35 25.69 26.25
N ALA A 155 -46.16 26.03 25.76
CA ALA A 155 -45.19 26.86 26.47
C ALA A 155 -45.72 28.27 26.76
N GLU A 156 -46.46 28.87 25.82
CA GLU A 156 -47.19 30.14 26.02
C GLU A 156 -48.19 30.07 27.19
N ASN A 157 -48.58 28.86 27.58
CA ASN A 157 -49.54 28.56 28.63
C ASN A 157 -48.90 27.92 29.87
N SER A 158 -47.57 28.06 30.04
CA SER A 158 -46.82 27.48 31.17
C SER A 158 -46.94 25.95 31.27
N LEU A 159 -47.21 25.28 30.15
CA LEU A 159 -47.16 23.83 30.00
C LEU A 159 -45.92 23.44 29.19
N THR A 160 -45.47 22.20 29.35
CA THR A 160 -44.31 21.64 28.64
C THR A 160 -44.74 20.46 27.78
N ALA A 161 -44.06 20.27 26.66
CA ALA A 161 -44.32 19.17 25.72
C ALA A 161 -44.32 17.80 26.39
N SER A 162 -43.40 17.57 27.34
CA SER A 162 -43.27 16.33 28.11
C SER A 162 -44.47 15.99 29.00
N GLN A 163 -45.38 16.95 29.24
CA GLN A 163 -46.60 16.69 29.99
C GLN A 163 -47.71 16.06 29.13
N VAL A 164 -47.62 16.17 27.80
CA VAL A 164 -48.63 15.60 26.88
C VAL A 164 -48.35 14.13 26.63
N LYS A 165 -49.31 13.28 27.01
CA LYS A 165 -49.24 11.83 26.83
C LYS A 165 -50.16 11.30 25.75
N LYS A 166 -51.29 11.96 25.52
CA LYS A 166 -52.28 11.61 24.50
C LYS A 166 -52.92 12.87 23.94
N ILE A 167 -53.27 12.83 22.66
CA ILE A 167 -54.03 13.90 22.00
C ILE A 167 -55.37 13.32 21.54
N GLN A 168 -56.47 14.01 21.83
CA GLN A 168 -57.80 13.67 21.34
C GLN A 168 -58.34 14.76 20.42
N PHE A 169 -58.95 14.37 19.31
CA PHE A 169 -59.69 15.27 18.42
C PHE A 169 -61.20 15.08 18.59
N ASN A 170 -61.83 15.97 19.35
CA ASN A 170 -63.26 15.90 19.59
C ASN A 170 -64.04 16.32 18.32
N GLY A 171 -64.90 15.43 17.83
CA GLY A 171 -65.74 15.62 16.65
C GLY A 171 -67.17 16.10 16.93
N ASP A 172 -67.56 16.30 18.20
CA ASP A 172 -68.94 16.59 18.61
C ASP A 172 -69.51 17.87 17.97
N GLU A 173 -68.66 18.90 17.80
CA GLU A 173 -69.06 20.23 17.32
C GLU A 173 -68.54 20.55 15.90
N GLY A 174 -67.98 19.55 15.20
CA GLY A 174 -67.35 19.69 13.90
C GLY A 174 -65.95 19.07 13.85
N LYS A 175 -65.27 19.17 12.70
CA LYS A 175 -63.92 18.64 12.51
C LYS A 175 -62.87 19.61 13.06
N VAL A 176 -61.78 19.05 13.59
CA VAL A 176 -60.53 19.79 13.81
C VAL A 176 -59.79 19.81 12.47
N THR A 177 -59.37 20.98 12.01
CA THR A 177 -58.64 21.15 10.75
C THR A 177 -57.25 21.70 11.07
N VAL A 178 -56.38 21.76 10.06
CA VAL A 178 -55.06 22.39 10.17
C VAL A 178 -54.91 23.46 9.10
N ASP A 179 -54.22 24.54 9.44
CA ASP A 179 -53.75 25.50 8.46
C ASP A 179 -52.79 24.80 7.47
N PRO A 180 -52.95 25.03 6.14
CA PRO A 180 -52.20 24.32 5.11
C PRO A 180 -50.68 24.26 5.30
N SER A 181 -50.08 25.26 5.91
CA SER A 181 -48.61 25.43 5.92
C SER A 181 -48.00 25.32 7.31
N VAL A 182 -48.60 24.56 8.24
CA VAL A 182 -48.06 24.38 9.61
C VAL A 182 -47.07 23.22 9.65
N PRO A 183 -45.75 23.45 9.59
CA PRO A 183 -44.76 22.43 9.93
C PRO A 183 -44.74 22.16 11.44
N HIS A 184 -44.07 21.09 11.84
CA HIS A 184 -43.77 20.75 13.22
C HIS A 184 -44.99 20.51 14.14
N LEU A 185 -46.21 20.29 13.62
CA LEU A 185 -47.44 20.33 14.43
C LEU A 185 -47.38 19.53 15.74
N PHE A 186 -46.84 18.30 15.73
CA PHE A 186 -46.66 17.43 16.92
C PHE A 186 -45.18 17.25 17.34
N ASP A 187 -44.29 18.15 16.92
CA ASP A 187 -42.86 18.13 17.21
C ASP A 187 -42.57 18.24 18.72
N ASN A 188 -41.50 17.57 19.17
CA ASN A 188 -41.00 17.53 20.55
C ASN A 188 -41.97 17.00 21.62
N LEU A 189 -43.11 16.42 21.22
CA LEU A 189 -44.02 15.74 22.15
C LEU A 189 -43.46 14.35 22.52
N ASP A 190 -42.34 14.35 23.24
CA ASP A 190 -41.53 13.18 23.55
C ASP A 190 -42.26 12.10 24.38
N GLN A 191 -43.23 12.50 25.20
CA GLN A 191 -44.06 11.59 26.00
C GLN A 191 -45.40 11.22 25.34
N LEU A 192 -45.68 11.71 24.12
CA LEU A 192 -46.91 11.38 23.39
C LEU A 192 -46.91 9.90 23.02
N THR A 193 -47.97 9.18 23.40
CA THR A 193 -48.08 7.73 23.19
C THR A 193 -49.14 7.34 22.18
N ASP A 194 -50.17 8.17 21.98
CA ASP A 194 -51.36 7.78 21.22
C ASP A 194 -52.22 8.97 20.78
N PHE A 195 -52.99 8.76 19.72
CA PHE A 195 -54.04 9.67 19.23
C PHE A 195 -55.42 9.05 19.44
N ILE A 196 -56.34 9.81 20.01
CA ILE A 196 -57.72 9.42 20.23
C ILE A 196 -58.59 10.15 19.21
N ASP A 197 -59.47 9.41 18.54
CA ASP A 197 -60.41 9.95 17.55
C ASP A 197 -59.75 10.68 16.37
N LEU A 198 -58.59 10.20 15.89
CA LEU A 198 -57.83 10.84 14.80
C LEU A 198 -58.63 11.02 13.49
N GLN A 199 -59.69 10.24 13.26
CA GLN A 199 -60.64 10.43 12.15
C GLN A 199 -61.39 11.77 12.19
N ASN A 200 -61.34 12.50 13.31
CA ASN A 200 -61.90 13.83 13.46
C ASN A 200 -60.93 14.97 13.13
N PHE A 201 -59.68 14.63 12.84
CA PHE A 201 -58.68 15.57 12.35
C PHE A 201 -58.65 15.55 10.81
N ASP A 202 -59.18 16.59 10.19
CA ASP A 202 -59.20 16.76 8.73
C ASP A 202 -57.93 17.46 8.24
N THR A 203 -57.05 16.66 7.64
CA THR A 203 -55.79 17.12 7.03
C THR A 203 -55.89 17.36 5.53
N THR A 204 -57.09 17.38 4.94
CA THR A 204 -57.26 17.53 3.48
C THR A 204 -56.63 18.82 2.95
N ASN A 205 -56.57 19.87 3.76
CA ASN A 205 -55.96 21.15 3.37
C ASN A 205 -54.44 21.23 3.66
N ALA A 206 -53.86 20.23 4.33
CA ALA A 206 -52.43 20.24 4.68
C ALA A 206 -51.56 20.15 3.42
N THR A 207 -50.68 21.12 3.25
CA THR A 207 -49.65 21.16 2.20
C THR A 207 -48.25 20.87 2.73
N SER A 208 -48.03 21.02 4.03
CA SER A 208 -46.79 20.64 4.71
C SER A 208 -47.09 19.72 5.89
N MET A 209 -46.42 18.57 5.94
CA MET A 209 -46.35 17.72 7.12
C MET A 209 -44.90 17.58 7.63
N SER A 210 -44.02 18.47 7.19
CA SER A 210 -42.62 18.46 7.62
C SER A 210 -42.53 18.56 9.13
N TYR A 211 -41.66 17.75 9.73
CA TYR A 211 -41.37 17.68 11.16
C TYR A 211 -42.54 17.29 12.08
N TRP A 212 -43.67 16.82 11.54
CA TRP A 212 -44.87 16.61 12.35
C TRP A 212 -44.67 15.67 13.52
N PHE A 213 -43.87 14.62 13.39
CA PHE A 213 -43.61 13.63 14.44
C PHE A 213 -42.13 13.59 14.86
N THR A 214 -41.39 14.68 14.65
CA THR A 214 -39.99 14.78 15.10
C THR A 214 -39.91 14.68 16.62
N ASN A 215 -38.91 13.95 17.14
CA ASN A 215 -38.68 13.78 18.58
C ASN A 215 -39.88 13.20 19.38
N THR A 216 -40.84 12.54 18.75
CA THR A 216 -41.99 11.90 19.42
C THR A 216 -41.61 10.53 20.01
N LYS A 217 -40.71 10.53 21.00
CA LYS A 217 -40.05 9.31 21.54
C LYS A 217 -41.00 8.27 22.15
N GLY A 218 -42.16 8.68 22.64
CA GLY A 218 -43.20 7.81 23.20
C GLY A 218 -44.14 7.21 22.17
N LEU A 219 -44.15 7.74 20.94
CA LEU A 219 -45.12 7.37 19.91
C LEU A 219 -44.62 6.16 19.14
N THR A 220 -44.98 4.96 19.60
CA THR A 220 -44.34 3.72 19.13
C THR A 220 -45.05 3.02 17.97
N ASN A 221 -46.38 3.01 17.95
CA ASN A 221 -47.18 2.30 16.94
C ASN A 221 -48.46 3.08 16.59
N PRO A 222 -48.34 4.32 16.10
CA PRO A 222 -49.51 5.14 15.81
C PRO A 222 -50.29 4.58 14.61
N ASP A 223 -51.63 4.54 14.72
CA ASP A 223 -52.49 4.39 13.55
C ASP A 223 -52.69 5.77 12.89
N LEU A 224 -52.09 5.95 11.72
CA LEU A 224 -52.14 7.20 10.95
C LEU A 224 -52.97 7.06 9.67
N SER A 225 -53.78 6.00 9.57
CA SER A 225 -54.57 5.67 8.37
C SER A 225 -55.64 6.70 8.04
N SER A 226 -56.11 7.49 9.01
CA SER A 226 -57.10 8.54 8.81
C SER A 226 -56.54 9.84 8.22
N LEU A 227 -55.21 10.02 8.19
CA LEU A 227 -54.60 11.24 7.66
C LEU A 227 -54.68 11.26 6.13
N ASN A 228 -55.28 12.32 5.59
CA ASN A 228 -55.29 12.60 4.16
C ASN A 228 -54.01 13.36 3.77
N THR A 229 -53.22 12.78 2.86
CA THR A 229 -51.94 13.32 2.38
C THR A 229 -51.98 13.81 0.92
N SER A 230 -53.14 13.77 0.26
CA SER A 230 -53.27 14.00 -1.19
C SER A 230 -52.83 15.39 -1.68
N ASN A 231 -52.82 16.40 -0.80
CA ASN A 231 -52.37 17.77 -1.09
C ASN A 231 -51.01 18.12 -0.46
N VAL A 232 -50.36 17.15 0.22
CA VAL A 232 -49.09 17.38 0.89
C VAL A 232 -47.96 17.46 -0.14
N LEU A 233 -47.15 18.50 -0.02
CA LEU A 233 -45.99 18.79 -0.87
C LEU A 233 -44.66 18.52 -0.17
N TYR A 234 -44.63 18.64 1.17
CA TYR A 234 -43.41 18.57 1.98
C TYR A 234 -43.57 17.58 3.15
N MET A 235 -42.67 16.61 3.25
CA MET A 235 -42.57 15.63 4.35
C MET A 235 -41.15 15.57 4.94
N THR A 236 -40.42 16.69 4.91
CA THR A 236 -39.05 16.75 5.46
C THR A 236 -39.04 16.38 6.93
N GLU A 237 -38.14 15.49 7.34
CA GLU A 237 -37.92 15.11 8.76
C GLU A 237 -39.17 14.65 9.53
N MET A 238 -40.23 14.21 8.83
CA MET A 238 -41.54 13.98 9.43
C MET A 238 -41.52 13.02 10.63
N PHE A 239 -40.68 11.98 10.60
CA PHE A 239 -40.47 11.01 11.69
C PHE A 239 -39.02 11.02 12.20
N HIS A 240 -38.30 12.13 12.00
CA HIS A 240 -36.92 12.29 12.46
C HIS A 240 -36.81 12.05 13.97
N ASP A 241 -35.89 11.18 14.36
CA ASP A 241 -35.61 10.85 15.76
C ASP A 241 -36.89 10.44 16.56
N SER A 242 -37.89 9.85 15.90
CA SER A 242 -39.16 9.46 16.52
C SER A 242 -39.10 8.11 17.24
N GLY A 243 -40.10 7.83 18.10
CA GLY A 243 -40.22 6.58 18.86
C GLY A 243 -40.81 5.40 18.09
N VAL A 244 -41.15 5.58 16.81
CA VAL A 244 -41.92 4.62 16.03
C VAL A 244 -41.17 3.31 15.85
N THR A 245 -41.89 2.20 15.97
CA THR A 245 -41.36 0.84 15.84
C THR A 245 -41.97 0.11 14.65
N ASN A 246 -43.25 0.38 14.35
CA ASN A 246 -43.97 -0.16 13.21
C ASN A 246 -44.84 0.94 12.59
N LEU A 247 -44.80 1.09 11.26
CA LEU A 247 -45.61 2.05 10.52
C LEU A 247 -46.17 1.43 9.24
N ASP A 248 -47.48 1.58 9.04
CA ASP A 248 -48.12 1.32 7.76
C ASP A 248 -48.59 2.64 7.12
N LEU A 249 -47.90 3.04 6.05
CA LEU A 249 -48.20 4.26 5.30
C LEU A 249 -48.67 3.95 3.88
N SER A 250 -49.09 2.71 3.61
CA SER A 250 -49.58 2.29 2.29
C SER A 250 -50.87 2.99 1.85
N ASN A 251 -51.59 3.61 2.79
CA ASN A 251 -52.82 4.35 2.51
C ASN A 251 -52.55 5.80 2.04
N TRP A 252 -51.31 6.28 2.17
CA TRP A 252 -50.98 7.67 1.89
C TRP A 252 -50.79 7.94 0.39
N ASN A 253 -51.35 9.04 -0.08
CA ASN A 253 -51.16 9.54 -1.43
C ASN A 253 -50.01 10.56 -1.43
N VAL A 254 -48.84 10.14 -1.88
CA VAL A 254 -47.63 10.97 -1.91
C VAL A 254 -47.27 11.47 -3.31
N ASN A 255 -48.23 11.46 -4.24
CA ASN A 255 -47.95 11.73 -5.66
C ASN A 255 -47.56 13.19 -5.95
N GLN A 256 -47.92 14.12 -5.05
CA GLN A 256 -47.56 15.54 -5.11
C GLN A 256 -46.37 15.92 -4.22
N VAL A 257 -45.83 14.97 -3.43
CA VAL A 257 -44.73 15.26 -2.51
C VAL A 257 -43.44 15.49 -3.29
N THR A 258 -42.82 16.64 -3.05
CA THR A 258 -41.57 17.07 -3.69
C THR A 258 -40.33 16.71 -2.88
N THR A 259 -40.48 16.47 -1.57
CA THR A 259 -39.37 16.13 -0.68
C THR A 259 -39.77 15.17 0.44
N PHE A 260 -38.97 14.11 0.59
CA PHE A 260 -38.95 13.16 1.70
C PHE A 260 -37.61 13.24 2.46
N GLN A 261 -36.89 14.35 2.29
CA GLN A 261 -35.57 14.52 2.87
C GLN A 261 -35.61 14.23 4.37
N ASP A 262 -34.71 13.36 4.82
CA ASP A 262 -34.54 13.00 6.24
C ASP A 262 -35.81 12.44 6.93
N MET A 263 -36.82 11.98 6.17
CA MET A 263 -38.15 11.63 6.73
C MET A 263 -38.10 10.65 7.91
N PHE A 264 -37.24 9.63 7.86
CA PHE A 264 -37.00 8.66 8.94
C PHE A 264 -35.56 8.71 9.45
N PHE A 265 -34.90 9.87 9.35
CA PHE A 265 -33.55 10.03 9.86
C PHE A 265 -33.53 9.75 11.37
N TRP A 266 -32.54 8.99 11.85
CA TRP A 266 -32.46 8.58 13.26
C TRP A 266 -33.72 7.91 13.85
N ALA A 267 -34.61 7.34 13.02
CA ALA A 267 -35.67 6.46 13.48
C ALA A 267 -35.09 5.09 13.90
N ASP A 268 -34.21 5.10 14.89
CA ASP A 268 -33.35 3.99 15.29
C ASP A 268 -34.11 2.80 15.89
N LYS A 269 -35.36 3.01 16.33
CA LYS A 269 -36.30 2.00 16.81
C LYS A 269 -37.22 1.41 15.72
N LEU A 270 -37.22 1.97 14.50
CA LEU A 270 -38.11 1.52 13.43
C LEU A 270 -37.71 0.12 12.95
N THR A 271 -38.62 -0.84 13.06
CA THR A 271 -38.39 -2.25 12.68
C THR A 271 -39.20 -2.69 11.48
N THR A 272 -40.41 -2.15 11.29
CA THR A 272 -41.25 -2.45 10.13
C THR A 272 -41.84 -1.18 9.53
N LEU A 273 -41.86 -1.11 8.20
CA LEU A 273 -42.38 0.02 7.44
C LEU A 273 -43.01 -0.48 6.14
N ASN A 274 -44.26 -0.09 5.89
CA ASN A 274 -44.97 -0.41 4.64
C ASN A 274 -45.17 0.85 3.77
N LEU A 275 -44.50 0.88 2.60
CA LEU A 275 -44.56 1.96 1.60
C LEU A 275 -45.04 1.46 0.22
N SER A 276 -45.71 0.30 0.17
CA SER A 276 -45.92 -0.47 -1.07
C SER A 276 -46.69 0.24 -2.20
N THR A 277 -47.39 1.33 -1.92
CA THR A 277 -48.21 2.08 -2.89
C THR A 277 -47.54 3.37 -3.39
N TRP A 278 -46.36 3.70 -2.88
CA TRP A 278 -45.79 5.03 -3.08
C TRP A 278 -45.20 5.23 -4.48
N GLY A 279 -45.56 6.36 -5.08
CA GLY A 279 -44.92 6.92 -6.28
C GLY A 279 -45.44 6.39 -7.62
N ALA A 280 -46.42 5.49 -7.65
CA ALA A 280 -46.95 4.91 -8.89
C ALA A 280 -47.50 5.96 -9.86
N ASP A 281 -48.20 6.98 -9.33
CA ASP A 281 -48.88 8.03 -10.10
C ASP A 281 -48.27 9.42 -9.87
N ARG A 282 -46.97 9.49 -9.58
CA ARG A 282 -46.28 10.75 -9.27
C ARG A 282 -46.40 11.76 -10.41
N THR A 283 -46.84 12.98 -10.06
CA THR A 283 -47.11 14.08 -11.00
C THR A 283 -46.04 15.16 -10.99
N VAL A 284 -45.31 15.33 -9.87
CA VAL A 284 -44.20 16.29 -9.74
C VAL A 284 -42.99 15.89 -10.59
N ASP A 285 -42.24 16.88 -11.07
CA ASP A 285 -41.14 16.73 -12.03
C ASP A 285 -39.76 16.50 -11.40
N SER A 286 -39.62 16.81 -10.11
CA SER A 286 -38.42 16.59 -9.29
C SER A 286 -38.79 16.17 -7.87
N VAL A 287 -38.10 15.16 -7.34
CA VAL A 287 -38.26 14.68 -5.96
C VAL A 287 -36.91 14.49 -5.26
N ASN A 288 -36.81 15.00 -4.04
CA ASN A 288 -35.68 14.79 -3.14
C ASN A 288 -35.99 13.65 -2.13
N MET A 289 -35.15 12.62 -2.09
CA MET A 289 -35.21 11.50 -1.13
C MET A 289 -33.91 11.37 -0.32
N GLY A 290 -33.14 12.45 -0.22
CA GLY A 290 -31.88 12.49 0.52
C GLY A 290 -32.08 12.02 1.96
N ALA A 291 -31.24 11.07 2.39
CA ALA A 291 -31.14 10.59 3.76
C ALA A 291 -32.45 10.05 4.38
N MET A 292 -33.44 9.70 3.55
CA MET A 292 -34.78 9.28 3.98
C MET A 292 -34.79 8.20 5.07
N PHE A 293 -33.87 7.22 5.03
CA PHE A 293 -33.77 6.14 6.03
C PHE A 293 -32.42 6.17 6.79
N SER A 294 -31.68 7.28 6.73
CA SER A 294 -30.34 7.33 7.32
C SER A 294 -30.38 7.11 8.83
N ASN A 295 -29.52 6.22 9.33
CA ASN A 295 -29.43 5.79 10.72
C ASN A 295 -30.69 5.10 11.29
N ALA A 296 -31.59 4.57 10.45
CA ALA A 296 -32.64 3.66 10.89
C ALA A 296 -32.06 2.26 11.18
N SER A 297 -31.27 2.15 12.26
CA SER A 297 -30.42 0.98 12.54
C SER A 297 -31.18 -0.29 12.93
N ALA A 298 -32.40 -0.19 13.48
CA ALA A 298 -33.23 -1.36 13.77
C ALA A 298 -34.00 -1.87 12.53
N LEU A 299 -34.01 -1.13 11.43
CA LEU A 299 -34.71 -1.51 10.22
C LEU A 299 -33.89 -2.55 9.45
N THR A 300 -34.19 -3.83 9.69
CA THR A 300 -33.43 -4.96 9.12
C THR A 300 -33.98 -5.48 7.80
N ASN A 301 -35.26 -5.18 7.51
CA ASN A 301 -35.94 -5.56 6.29
C ASN A 301 -36.86 -4.42 5.81
N LEU A 302 -36.90 -4.21 4.51
CA LEU A 302 -37.76 -3.21 3.87
C LEU A 302 -38.11 -3.67 2.46
N ASP A 303 -39.40 -3.96 2.22
CA ASP A 303 -39.89 -4.34 0.89
C ASP A 303 -40.18 -3.08 0.06
N LEU A 304 -39.39 -2.88 -0.99
CA LEU A 304 -39.49 -1.76 -1.93
C LEU A 304 -39.88 -2.21 -3.34
N THR A 305 -40.37 -3.44 -3.51
CA THR A 305 -40.66 -4.01 -4.84
C THR A 305 -41.67 -3.18 -5.63
N ASN A 306 -42.67 -2.62 -4.95
CA ASN A 306 -43.72 -1.79 -5.55
C ASN A 306 -43.47 -0.28 -5.42
N PHE A 307 -42.45 0.14 -4.66
CA PHE A 307 -42.08 1.54 -4.49
C PHE A 307 -41.53 2.11 -5.81
N LYS A 308 -42.01 3.27 -6.25
CA LYS A 308 -41.58 3.89 -7.51
C LYS A 308 -40.81 5.19 -7.30
N THR A 309 -39.74 5.35 -8.09
CA THR A 309 -38.78 6.47 -8.00
C THR A 309 -38.78 7.39 -9.23
N LYS A 310 -39.86 7.40 -10.00
CA LYS A 310 -40.03 8.32 -11.13
C LYS A 310 -39.71 9.76 -10.70
N ASN A 311 -38.94 10.51 -11.50
CA ASN A 311 -38.60 11.91 -11.22
C ASN A 311 -37.76 12.17 -9.93
N VAL A 312 -37.20 11.15 -9.28
CA VAL A 312 -36.24 11.39 -8.17
C VAL A 312 -34.94 11.96 -8.73
N THR A 313 -34.43 13.01 -8.08
CA THR A 313 -33.18 13.68 -8.46
C THR A 313 -32.08 13.52 -7.41
N ASN A 314 -32.44 13.27 -6.14
CA ASN A 314 -31.50 13.10 -5.04
C ASN A 314 -31.81 11.84 -4.21
N MET A 315 -30.84 10.92 -4.10
CA MET A 315 -30.87 9.72 -3.24
C MET A 315 -29.64 9.65 -2.32
N SER A 316 -28.94 10.78 -2.13
CA SER A 316 -27.74 10.83 -1.29
C SER A 316 -28.05 10.37 0.13
N SER A 317 -27.16 9.60 0.74
CA SER A 317 -27.31 9.06 2.10
C SER A 317 -28.58 8.24 2.38
N MET A 318 -29.40 7.89 1.37
CA MET A 318 -30.77 7.37 1.59
C MET A 318 -30.83 6.16 2.53
N PHE A 319 -29.85 5.26 2.46
CA PHE A 319 -29.74 4.05 3.29
C PHE A 319 -28.48 4.07 4.18
N ARG A 320 -27.91 5.24 4.45
CA ARG A 320 -26.70 5.39 5.27
C ARG A 320 -26.90 4.78 6.66
N ASN A 321 -25.96 3.95 7.12
CA ASN A 321 -25.94 3.37 8.47
C ASN A 321 -27.25 2.68 8.86
N THR A 322 -27.88 1.97 7.92
CA THR A 322 -29.10 1.18 8.17
C THR A 322 -28.77 -0.24 8.66
N GLY A 323 -29.73 -0.88 9.32
CA GLY A 323 -29.64 -2.29 9.73
C GLY A 323 -30.00 -3.29 8.62
N LEU A 324 -30.27 -2.82 7.41
CA LEU A 324 -30.82 -3.60 6.31
C LEU A 324 -29.86 -4.69 5.87
N ILE A 325 -30.35 -5.93 5.80
CA ILE A 325 -29.53 -7.10 5.41
C ILE A 325 -29.59 -7.32 3.89
N SER A 326 -30.73 -7.01 3.28
CA SER A 326 -30.99 -7.23 1.86
C SER A 326 -31.85 -6.12 1.28
N LEU A 327 -31.51 -5.69 0.08
CA LEU A 327 -32.29 -4.72 -0.69
C LEU A 327 -32.38 -5.12 -2.17
N ASN A 328 -33.59 -5.10 -2.70
CA ASN A 328 -33.84 -5.24 -4.13
C ASN A 328 -34.33 -3.90 -4.71
N LEU A 329 -33.45 -3.23 -5.45
CA LEU A 329 -33.73 -1.91 -6.05
C LEU A 329 -33.73 -1.97 -7.59
N SER A 330 -33.79 -3.18 -8.17
CA SER A 330 -33.78 -3.36 -9.63
C SER A 330 -34.90 -2.58 -10.33
N THR A 331 -36.10 -2.50 -9.74
CA THR A 331 -37.25 -1.83 -10.37
C THR A 331 -37.22 -0.29 -10.31
N TRP A 332 -36.18 0.31 -9.74
CA TRP A 332 -36.11 1.75 -9.53
C TRP A 332 -35.73 2.51 -10.82
N ASP A 333 -36.50 3.54 -11.12
CA ASP A 333 -36.15 4.55 -12.13
C ASP A 333 -35.11 5.51 -11.52
N VAL A 334 -33.88 5.43 -12.03
CA VAL A 334 -32.76 6.29 -11.63
C VAL A 334 -32.31 7.21 -12.77
N THR A 335 -33.16 7.43 -13.77
CA THR A 335 -32.81 8.15 -15.01
C THR A 335 -32.44 9.61 -14.77
N LYS A 336 -33.05 10.25 -13.77
CA LYS A 336 -32.87 11.66 -13.38
C LYS A 336 -32.05 11.89 -12.11
N VAL A 337 -31.63 10.82 -11.43
CA VAL A 337 -30.90 10.93 -10.16
C VAL A 337 -29.48 11.46 -10.42
N LYS A 338 -29.12 12.55 -9.76
CA LYS A 338 -27.81 13.21 -9.83
C LYS A 338 -26.93 12.86 -8.64
N GLU A 339 -27.53 12.67 -7.47
CA GLU A 339 -26.82 12.54 -6.20
C GLU A 339 -26.98 11.12 -5.62
N PHE A 340 -25.90 10.35 -5.66
CA PHE A 340 -25.78 9.02 -5.02
C PHE A 340 -24.76 9.01 -3.88
N GLN A 341 -24.16 10.18 -3.57
CA GLN A 341 -23.11 10.21 -2.55
C GLN A 341 -23.62 9.64 -1.22
N TYR A 342 -22.79 8.84 -0.57
CA TYR A 342 -23.09 8.21 0.73
C TYR A 342 -24.31 7.26 0.77
N MET A 343 -24.94 6.89 -0.36
CA MET A 343 -26.23 6.19 -0.36
C MET A 343 -26.29 4.96 0.54
N PHE A 344 -25.24 4.13 0.58
CA PHE A 344 -25.12 2.96 1.45
C PHE A 344 -23.97 3.08 2.47
N TYR A 345 -23.52 4.30 2.75
CA TYR A 345 -22.38 4.55 3.65
C TYR A 345 -22.54 3.88 5.00
N SER A 346 -21.53 3.10 5.41
CA SER A 346 -21.49 2.34 6.67
C SER A 346 -22.70 1.43 6.91
N SER A 347 -23.35 0.93 5.85
CA SER A 347 -24.41 -0.09 5.96
C SER A 347 -23.78 -1.47 6.17
N ALA A 348 -23.12 -1.66 7.32
CA ALA A 348 -22.25 -2.81 7.58
C ALA A 348 -22.99 -4.16 7.56
N ALA A 349 -24.31 -4.16 7.80
CA ALA A 349 -25.16 -5.36 7.77
C ALA A 349 -25.63 -5.76 6.35
N LEU A 350 -25.50 -4.87 5.35
CA LEU A 350 -26.03 -5.09 4.00
C LEU A 350 -25.21 -6.16 3.28
N ALA A 351 -25.76 -7.37 3.21
CA ALA A 351 -25.11 -8.52 2.59
C ALA A 351 -25.54 -8.74 1.13
N ASN A 352 -26.77 -8.33 0.78
CA ASN A 352 -27.35 -8.55 -0.54
C ASN A 352 -27.92 -7.25 -1.12
N LEU A 353 -27.42 -6.82 -2.28
CA LEU A 353 -27.91 -5.64 -2.96
C LEU A 353 -28.10 -5.92 -4.45
N ASN A 354 -29.33 -5.75 -4.95
CA ASN A 354 -29.64 -5.91 -6.36
C ASN A 354 -29.86 -4.55 -7.04
N LEU A 355 -28.92 -4.16 -7.92
CA LEU A 355 -28.95 -2.94 -8.74
C LEU A 355 -29.01 -3.23 -10.24
N SER A 356 -29.43 -4.44 -10.64
CA SER A 356 -29.21 -4.95 -12.00
C SER A 356 -29.80 -4.12 -13.15
N ASP A 357 -30.85 -3.32 -12.94
CA ASP A 357 -31.42 -2.48 -14.01
C ASP A 357 -31.01 -0.99 -13.91
N TRP A 358 -30.13 -0.64 -12.98
CA TRP A 358 -29.64 0.74 -12.84
C TRP A 358 -28.70 1.07 -13.99
N GLY A 359 -29.17 1.80 -15.00
CA GLY A 359 -28.32 2.24 -16.11
C GLY A 359 -28.97 2.19 -17.48
N ILE A 360 -30.20 1.69 -17.60
CA ILE A 360 -31.00 1.89 -18.81
C ILE A 360 -31.44 3.37 -18.82
N ALA A 361 -30.98 4.13 -19.82
CA ALA A 361 -31.44 5.50 -20.11
C ALA A 361 -31.18 6.61 -19.06
N ARG A 362 -30.02 6.65 -18.38
CA ARG A 362 -29.64 7.84 -17.57
C ARG A 362 -29.52 9.10 -18.45
N ILE A 363 -30.15 10.19 -18.02
CA ILE A 363 -30.15 11.50 -18.71
C ILE A 363 -29.55 12.64 -17.87
N ALA A 364 -29.18 12.38 -16.62
CA ALA A 364 -28.52 13.36 -15.76
C ALA A 364 -27.17 13.82 -16.36
N ASP A 365 -26.91 15.12 -16.24
CA ASP A 365 -25.78 15.86 -16.80
C ASP A 365 -24.53 15.86 -15.90
N SER A 366 -24.69 15.68 -14.59
CA SER A 366 -23.61 15.54 -13.63
C SER A 366 -24.03 14.60 -12.51
N ILE A 367 -23.22 13.57 -12.28
CA ILE A 367 -23.54 12.50 -11.32
C ILE A 367 -22.42 12.36 -10.29
N TYR A 368 -22.79 12.35 -9.02
CA TYR A 368 -21.88 12.24 -7.87
C TYR A 368 -22.07 10.90 -7.16
N MET A 369 -21.00 10.11 -7.04
CA MET A 369 -21.02 8.74 -6.45
C MET A 369 -20.02 8.55 -5.31
N ASN A 370 -19.50 9.65 -4.76
CA ASN A 370 -18.53 9.59 -3.67
C ASN A 370 -19.09 8.80 -2.47
N TYR A 371 -18.29 7.94 -1.87
CA TYR A 371 -18.63 7.17 -0.66
C TYR A 371 -19.83 6.21 -0.76
N MET A 372 -20.34 5.91 -1.96
CA MET A 372 -21.61 5.18 -2.13
C MET A 372 -21.66 3.83 -1.38
N PHE A 373 -20.58 3.05 -1.39
CA PHE A 373 -20.46 1.73 -0.74
C PHE A 373 -19.38 1.71 0.36
N TYR A 374 -19.05 2.87 0.93
CA TYR A 374 -18.06 3.00 1.99
C TYR A 374 -18.41 2.11 3.20
N ASN A 375 -17.45 1.33 3.70
CA ASN A 375 -17.58 0.43 4.85
C ASN A 375 -18.82 -0.51 4.80
N THR A 376 -19.19 -0.99 3.62
CA THR A 376 -20.20 -2.05 3.42
C THR A 376 -19.57 -3.43 3.65
N SER A 377 -19.17 -3.73 4.89
CA SER A 377 -18.32 -4.89 5.21
C SER A 377 -18.98 -6.26 4.99
N ALA A 378 -20.31 -6.38 5.08
CA ALA A 378 -21.03 -7.62 4.76
C ALA A 378 -21.29 -7.81 3.25
N LEU A 379 -21.15 -6.76 2.43
CA LEU A 379 -21.46 -6.80 1.00
C LEU A 379 -20.32 -7.48 0.24
N THR A 380 -20.41 -8.79 0.04
CA THR A 380 -19.33 -9.59 -0.56
C THR A 380 -19.40 -9.68 -2.09
N ASN A 381 -20.59 -9.49 -2.66
CA ASN A 381 -20.87 -9.59 -4.09
C ASN A 381 -21.78 -8.44 -4.52
N LEU A 382 -21.46 -7.84 -5.67
CA LEU A 382 -22.25 -6.75 -6.22
C LEU A 382 -22.19 -6.79 -7.75
N ASN A 383 -23.35 -6.91 -8.40
CA ASN A 383 -23.44 -6.89 -9.86
C ASN A 383 -23.63 -5.45 -10.36
N LEU A 384 -22.64 -4.94 -11.11
CA LEU A 384 -22.64 -3.60 -11.70
C LEU A 384 -22.54 -3.62 -13.23
N MET A 385 -22.81 -4.76 -13.88
CA MET A 385 -22.64 -4.93 -15.33
C MET A 385 -23.45 -3.91 -16.16
N ASN A 386 -24.66 -3.59 -15.72
CA ASN A 386 -25.55 -2.63 -16.40
C ASN A 386 -25.36 -1.19 -15.90
N PHE A 387 -24.51 -0.99 -14.89
CA PHE A 387 -24.34 0.30 -14.24
C PHE A 387 -23.60 1.29 -15.14
N LYS A 388 -24.34 2.20 -15.78
CA LYS A 388 -23.75 3.25 -16.62
C LYS A 388 -23.21 4.39 -15.78
N THR A 389 -22.00 4.85 -16.10
CA THR A 389 -21.25 5.92 -15.41
C THR A 389 -20.91 7.10 -16.30
N LYS A 390 -21.56 7.22 -17.47
CA LYS A 390 -21.47 8.42 -18.31
C LYS A 390 -21.89 9.65 -17.48
N ASN A 391 -21.14 10.74 -17.58
CA ASN A 391 -21.33 11.99 -16.82
C ASN A 391 -21.05 11.90 -15.30
N VAL A 392 -20.40 10.85 -14.82
CA VAL A 392 -19.91 10.81 -13.43
C VAL A 392 -18.62 11.65 -13.33
N THR A 393 -18.56 12.53 -12.33
CA THR A 393 -17.41 13.42 -12.11
C THR A 393 -16.59 13.04 -10.88
N GLY A 394 -17.18 12.38 -9.87
CA GLY A 394 -16.49 11.99 -8.64
C GLY A 394 -16.84 10.57 -8.16
N MET A 395 -15.80 9.79 -7.84
CA MET A 395 -15.88 8.41 -7.32
C MET A 395 -14.99 8.20 -6.07
N SER A 396 -14.63 9.28 -5.37
CA SER A 396 -13.79 9.23 -4.19
C SER A 396 -14.39 8.32 -3.12
N TYR A 397 -13.58 7.46 -2.52
CA TYR A 397 -13.97 6.54 -1.43
C TYR A 397 -15.14 5.59 -1.75
N MET A 398 -15.52 5.40 -3.01
CA MET A 398 -16.74 4.68 -3.37
C MET A 398 -16.83 3.26 -2.80
N PHE A 399 -15.73 2.52 -2.77
CA PHE A 399 -15.63 1.13 -2.26
C PHE A 399 -14.66 1.00 -1.07
N TYR A 400 -14.34 2.11 -0.41
CA TYR A 400 -13.40 2.12 0.71
C TYR A 400 -13.89 1.17 1.83
N GLY A 401 -13.02 0.29 2.31
CA GLY A 401 -13.35 -0.65 3.39
C GLY A 401 -14.53 -1.61 3.09
N SER A 402 -14.93 -1.75 1.83
CA SER A 402 -16.02 -2.66 1.45
C SER A 402 -15.63 -4.14 1.60
N GLY A 403 -16.63 -5.00 1.83
CA GLY A 403 -16.46 -6.45 1.90
C GLY A 403 -16.37 -7.15 0.55
N ILE A 404 -16.41 -6.39 -0.56
CA ILE A 404 -16.54 -6.94 -1.90
C ILE A 404 -15.28 -7.72 -2.27
N THR A 405 -15.48 -8.93 -2.80
CA THR A 405 -14.37 -9.85 -3.11
C THR A 405 -13.90 -9.78 -4.55
N ASN A 406 -14.77 -9.40 -5.48
CA ASN A 406 -14.51 -9.35 -6.92
C ASN A 406 -15.32 -8.23 -7.56
N LEU A 407 -14.69 -7.45 -8.46
CA LEU A 407 -15.35 -6.41 -9.24
C LEU A 407 -14.88 -6.41 -10.69
N ASP A 408 -15.84 -6.41 -11.61
CA ASP A 408 -15.61 -6.09 -13.03
C ASP A 408 -16.23 -4.74 -13.35
N LEU A 409 -15.38 -3.74 -13.58
CA LEU A 409 -15.75 -2.37 -13.92
C LEU A 409 -15.24 -1.99 -15.32
N SER A 410 -14.88 -2.96 -16.15
CA SER A 410 -14.34 -2.74 -17.50
C SER A 410 -15.30 -2.00 -18.44
N ASN A 411 -16.60 -2.05 -18.14
CA ASN A 411 -17.65 -1.39 -18.92
C ASN A 411 -17.96 0.05 -18.45
N TRP A 412 -17.26 0.56 -17.44
CA TRP A 412 -17.48 1.91 -16.91
C TRP A 412 -16.81 2.95 -17.80
N ASN A 413 -17.55 4.02 -18.11
CA ASN A 413 -16.99 5.24 -18.67
C ASN A 413 -16.53 6.13 -17.50
N VAL A 414 -15.25 6.47 -17.46
CA VAL A 414 -14.65 7.30 -16.42
C VAL A 414 -13.96 8.55 -16.99
N ASP A 415 -14.38 8.97 -18.19
CA ASP A 415 -13.66 9.97 -18.97
C ASP A 415 -13.75 11.38 -18.35
N GLN A 416 -14.84 11.67 -17.63
CA GLN A 416 -15.09 12.93 -16.92
C GLN A 416 -14.76 12.87 -15.42
N VAL A 417 -14.33 11.72 -14.91
CA VAL A 417 -14.05 11.56 -13.48
C VAL A 417 -12.73 12.25 -13.14
N THR A 418 -12.77 13.20 -12.21
CA THR A 418 -11.60 13.95 -11.73
C THR A 418 -11.02 13.36 -10.45
N THR A 419 -11.82 12.63 -9.65
CA THR A 419 -11.37 12.10 -8.35
C THR A 419 -11.63 10.60 -8.18
N PHE A 420 -10.55 9.84 -8.01
CA PHE A 420 -10.51 8.42 -7.64
C PHE A 420 -9.86 8.20 -6.27
N ASN A 421 -9.61 9.26 -5.51
CA ASN A 421 -8.85 9.15 -4.28
C ASN A 421 -9.54 8.19 -3.30
N CYS A 422 -8.75 7.27 -2.76
CA CYS A 422 -9.19 6.23 -1.83
C CYS A 422 -10.32 5.32 -2.36
N MET A 423 -10.58 5.26 -3.68
CA MET A 423 -11.76 4.57 -4.24
C MET A 423 -11.90 3.12 -3.76
N PHE A 424 -10.79 2.37 -3.68
CA PHE A 424 -10.75 0.99 -3.21
C PHE A 424 -9.88 0.81 -1.96
N ALA A 425 -9.46 1.90 -1.30
CA ALA A 425 -8.56 1.78 -0.16
C ALA A 425 -9.21 0.99 1.00
N GLU A 426 -8.42 0.23 1.76
CA GLU A 426 -8.88 -0.64 2.84
C GLU A 426 -9.87 -1.75 2.43
N ALA A 427 -10.13 -1.98 1.14
CA ALA A 427 -10.93 -3.13 0.67
C ALA A 427 -10.14 -4.44 0.81
N LYS A 428 -9.91 -4.88 2.06
CA LYS A 428 -9.02 -5.98 2.45
C LYS A 428 -9.48 -7.35 1.98
N HIS A 429 -10.71 -7.48 1.49
CA HIS A 429 -11.28 -8.72 0.95
C HIS A 429 -11.28 -8.77 -0.58
N LEU A 430 -10.94 -7.67 -1.26
CA LEU A 430 -10.95 -7.59 -2.72
C LEU A 430 -9.79 -8.42 -3.28
N THR A 431 -10.10 -9.46 -4.05
CA THR A 431 -9.12 -10.39 -4.64
C THR A 431 -8.87 -10.13 -6.12
N THR A 432 -9.93 -9.75 -6.86
CA THR A 432 -9.85 -9.45 -8.29
C THR A 432 -10.56 -8.14 -8.63
N LEU A 433 -9.93 -7.35 -9.51
CA LEU A 433 -10.46 -6.08 -9.99
C LEU A 433 -10.13 -5.91 -11.48
N ASP A 434 -11.15 -5.66 -12.30
CA ASP A 434 -11.00 -5.36 -13.72
C ASP A 434 -11.34 -3.89 -14.01
N LEU A 435 -10.32 -3.13 -14.43
CA LEU A 435 -10.43 -1.71 -14.81
C LEU A 435 -10.06 -1.49 -16.28
N SER A 436 -10.18 -2.53 -17.11
CA SER A 436 -9.80 -2.44 -18.51
C SER A 436 -10.52 -1.30 -19.22
N ASN A 437 -9.81 -0.61 -20.12
CA ASN A 437 -10.28 0.52 -20.94
C ASN A 437 -10.59 1.83 -20.18
N TRP A 438 -10.25 1.94 -18.90
CA TRP A 438 -10.45 3.18 -18.17
C TRP A 438 -9.56 4.32 -18.70
N GLY A 439 -10.17 5.47 -18.96
CA GLY A 439 -9.47 6.70 -19.35
C GLY A 439 -9.05 6.78 -20.81
N VAL A 440 -9.45 5.82 -21.66
CA VAL A 440 -9.08 5.80 -23.10
C VAL A 440 -9.51 7.07 -23.83
N ALA A 441 -10.65 7.67 -23.46
CA ALA A 441 -11.17 8.90 -24.06
C ALA A 441 -11.30 10.03 -23.03
N ARG A 442 -10.38 10.06 -22.04
CA ARG A 442 -10.46 10.99 -20.91
C ARG A 442 -10.57 12.45 -21.36
N THR A 443 -11.62 13.13 -20.90
CA THR A 443 -11.87 14.56 -21.10
C THR A 443 -11.56 15.39 -19.85
N ALA A 444 -11.50 14.75 -18.67
CA ALA A 444 -11.05 15.39 -17.44
C ALA A 444 -9.61 15.90 -17.59
N ASP A 445 -9.40 17.13 -17.18
CA ASP A 445 -8.21 17.96 -17.32
C ASP A 445 -7.27 17.87 -16.11
N SER A 446 -7.76 17.39 -14.96
CA SER A 446 -6.95 17.03 -13.81
C SER A 446 -7.54 15.84 -13.07
N VAL A 447 -6.74 14.81 -12.85
CA VAL A 447 -7.18 13.57 -12.20
C VAL A 447 -6.33 13.21 -10.99
N ASN A 448 -7.00 12.96 -9.87
CA ASN A 448 -6.40 12.55 -8.60
C ASN A 448 -6.63 11.04 -8.34
N MET A 449 -5.55 10.27 -8.26
CA MET A 449 -5.56 8.81 -7.94
C MET A 449 -4.89 8.48 -6.58
N THR A 450 -4.80 9.47 -5.69
CA THR A 450 -4.14 9.31 -4.38
C THR A 450 -4.81 8.17 -3.57
N TYR A 451 -4.02 7.24 -3.02
CA TYR A 451 -4.50 6.08 -2.24
C TYR A 451 -5.46 5.12 -2.98
N MET A 452 -5.62 5.18 -4.31
CA MET A 452 -6.72 4.46 -5.01
C MET A 452 -6.86 2.97 -4.63
N PHE A 453 -5.74 2.25 -4.44
CA PHE A 453 -5.71 0.83 -4.03
C PHE A 453 -5.01 0.59 -2.69
N SER A 454 -4.82 1.62 -1.87
CA SER A 454 -4.03 1.52 -0.63
C SER A 454 -4.59 0.47 0.32
N ASN A 455 -3.72 -0.37 0.88
CA ASN A 455 -4.03 -1.42 1.86
C ASN A 455 -5.07 -2.45 1.38
N THR A 456 -5.11 -2.72 0.07
CA THR A 456 -5.85 -3.85 -0.53
C THR A 456 -5.04 -5.13 -0.45
N SER A 457 -4.82 -5.64 0.77
CA SER A 457 -3.87 -6.73 1.05
C SER A 457 -4.23 -8.09 0.41
N ALA A 458 -5.49 -8.31 0.03
CA ALA A 458 -5.93 -9.52 -0.68
C ALA A 458 -5.93 -9.38 -2.21
N LEU A 459 -5.70 -8.19 -2.76
CA LEU A 459 -5.79 -7.93 -4.20
C LEU A 459 -4.60 -8.55 -4.92
N THR A 460 -4.84 -9.66 -5.61
CA THR A 460 -3.79 -10.40 -6.34
C THR A 460 -3.92 -10.25 -7.85
N THR A 461 -5.14 -10.01 -8.36
CA THR A 461 -5.41 -9.85 -9.79
C THR A 461 -5.98 -8.47 -10.07
N LEU A 462 -5.17 -7.59 -10.66
CA LEU A 462 -5.59 -6.27 -11.13
C LEU A 462 -5.42 -6.21 -12.66
N LYS A 463 -6.52 -6.10 -13.40
CA LYS A 463 -6.48 -6.00 -14.87
C LYS A 463 -6.54 -4.54 -15.30
N LEU A 464 -5.52 -4.12 -16.06
CA LEU A 464 -5.31 -2.75 -16.52
C LEU A 464 -5.18 -2.66 -18.05
N THR A 465 -5.75 -3.61 -18.79
CA THR A 465 -5.67 -3.63 -20.26
C THR A 465 -6.23 -2.32 -20.83
N ASN A 466 -5.45 -1.60 -21.64
CA ASN A 466 -5.81 -0.27 -22.18
C ASN A 466 -6.12 0.81 -21.13
N PHE A 467 -5.69 0.65 -19.87
CA PHE A 467 -5.84 1.70 -18.85
C PHE A 467 -4.96 2.91 -19.19
N LYS A 468 -5.53 4.12 -19.18
CA LYS A 468 -4.83 5.37 -19.51
C LYS A 468 -4.82 6.37 -18.34
N THR A 469 -3.63 6.89 -18.08
CA THR A 469 -3.31 7.88 -17.03
C THR A 469 -3.08 9.29 -17.55
N THR A 470 -3.55 9.60 -18.76
CA THR A 470 -3.53 10.99 -19.29
C THR A 470 -4.16 11.93 -18.26
N ASN A 471 -3.59 13.13 -18.09
CA ASN A 471 -4.03 14.16 -17.15
C ASN A 471 -4.06 13.77 -15.66
N VAL A 472 -3.43 12.65 -15.26
CA VAL A 472 -3.24 12.34 -13.85
C VAL A 472 -2.17 13.24 -13.24
N THR A 473 -2.50 13.91 -12.14
CA THR A 473 -1.63 14.88 -11.46
C THR A 473 -0.99 14.34 -10.19
N THR A 474 -1.59 13.33 -9.55
CA THR A 474 -1.04 12.68 -8.34
C THR A 474 -1.36 11.18 -8.31
N MET A 475 -0.36 10.38 -7.92
CA MET A 475 -0.45 8.93 -7.68
C MET A 475 0.10 8.56 -6.30
N ALA A 476 0.19 9.51 -5.37
CA ALA A 476 0.72 9.27 -4.04
C ALA A 476 -0.06 8.14 -3.33
N TYR A 477 0.65 7.22 -2.70
CA TYR A 477 0.11 6.07 -1.96
C TYR A 477 -0.75 5.09 -2.78
N MET A 478 -0.81 5.20 -4.11
CA MET A 478 -1.78 4.50 -4.95
C MET A 478 -1.78 2.97 -4.76
N PHE A 479 -0.62 2.35 -4.62
CA PHE A 479 -0.42 0.91 -4.43
C PHE A 479 0.19 0.55 -3.07
N ARG A 480 0.15 1.45 -2.08
CA ARG A 480 0.71 1.20 -0.75
C ARG A 480 0.05 -0.03 -0.12
N GLY A 481 0.83 -0.97 0.42
CA GLY A 481 0.29 -2.11 1.17
C GLY A 481 -0.59 -3.09 0.38
N THR A 482 -0.47 -3.12 -0.95
CA THR A 482 -1.27 -4.00 -1.82
C THR A 482 -0.80 -5.47 -1.76
N GLY A 483 -1.72 -6.39 -2.06
CA GLY A 483 -1.44 -7.83 -2.22
C GLY A 483 -0.85 -8.23 -3.58
N ILE A 484 -0.62 -7.26 -4.48
CA ILE A 484 -0.25 -7.51 -5.87
C ILE A 484 1.19 -8.01 -5.94
N THR A 485 1.43 -9.03 -6.77
CA THR A 485 2.75 -9.66 -6.91
C THR A 485 3.54 -9.20 -8.13
N HIS A 486 2.86 -8.74 -9.18
CA HIS A 486 3.47 -8.31 -10.44
C HIS A 486 2.70 -7.12 -11.01
N LEU A 487 3.41 -6.10 -11.48
CA LEU A 487 2.81 -4.96 -12.19
C LEU A 487 3.65 -4.57 -13.40
N ASP A 488 2.99 -4.42 -14.55
CA ASP A 488 3.53 -3.73 -15.71
C ASP A 488 2.78 -2.43 -15.93
N LEU A 489 3.47 -1.31 -15.74
CA LEU A 489 2.93 0.04 -15.87
C LEU A 489 3.68 0.84 -16.95
N SER A 490 4.46 0.18 -17.81
CA SER A 490 5.31 0.84 -18.82
C SER A 490 4.53 1.72 -19.82
N ASP A 491 3.27 1.39 -20.08
CA ASP A 491 2.38 2.14 -20.98
C ASP A 491 1.71 3.37 -20.34
N TRP A 492 1.99 3.66 -19.06
CA TRP A 492 1.37 4.78 -18.35
C TRP A 492 2.01 6.12 -18.71
N ASN A 493 1.18 7.09 -19.08
CA ASN A 493 1.60 8.48 -19.19
C ASN A 493 1.62 9.13 -17.81
N VAL A 494 2.80 9.48 -17.31
CA VAL A 494 3.00 10.09 -15.99
C VAL A 494 3.58 11.51 -16.07
N ASN A 495 3.46 12.16 -17.23
CA ASN A 495 4.18 13.40 -17.53
C ASN A 495 3.70 14.62 -16.74
N GLN A 496 2.44 14.60 -16.29
CA GLN A 496 1.84 15.65 -15.45
C GLN A 496 1.83 15.29 -13.96
N VAL A 497 2.30 14.09 -13.58
CA VAL A 497 2.30 13.66 -12.17
C VAL A 497 3.37 14.42 -11.39
N THR A 498 2.95 15.09 -10.32
CA THR A 498 3.83 15.89 -9.44
C THR A 498 4.31 15.12 -8.21
N THR A 499 3.65 14.01 -7.84
CA THR A 499 4.10 13.20 -6.72
C THR A 499 3.76 11.71 -6.88
N PHE A 500 4.76 10.89 -6.56
CA PHE A 500 4.72 9.44 -6.40
C PHE A 500 4.99 9.03 -4.94
N ASP A 501 4.75 9.94 -4.00
CA ASP A 501 5.01 9.72 -2.57
C ASP A 501 4.40 8.41 -2.10
N ASN A 502 5.21 7.53 -1.52
CA ASN A 502 4.75 6.24 -0.99
C ASN A 502 3.99 5.35 -1.99
N MET A 503 4.10 5.57 -3.30
CA MET A 503 3.23 4.92 -4.29
C MET A 503 3.19 3.39 -4.15
N PHE A 504 4.32 2.74 -3.89
CA PHE A 504 4.45 1.30 -3.67
C PHE A 504 4.99 0.96 -2.26
N ALA A 505 4.89 1.88 -1.31
CA ALA A 505 5.37 1.63 0.05
C ALA A 505 4.64 0.41 0.66
N GLU A 506 5.35 -0.40 1.43
CA GLU A 506 4.81 -1.58 2.12
C GLU A 506 4.10 -2.61 1.20
N ALA A 507 4.32 -2.56 -0.12
CA ALA A 507 3.85 -3.57 -1.06
C ALA A 507 4.69 -4.86 -0.90
N LYS A 508 4.56 -5.52 0.26
CA LYS A 508 5.41 -6.63 0.71
C LYS A 508 5.28 -7.91 -0.12
N ASN A 509 4.29 -8.00 -1.02
CA ASN A 509 4.10 -9.11 -1.93
C ASN A 509 4.59 -8.81 -3.36
N LEU A 510 4.91 -7.56 -3.69
CA LEU A 510 5.30 -7.14 -5.03
C LEU A 510 6.71 -7.66 -5.34
N THR A 511 6.83 -8.55 -6.31
CA THR A 511 8.10 -9.20 -6.70
C THR A 511 8.74 -8.55 -7.93
N THR A 512 7.92 -8.18 -8.91
CA THR A 512 8.37 -7.57 -10.17
C THR A 512 7.57 -6.30 -10.48
N LEU A 513 8.27 -5.25 -10.90
CA LEU A 513 7.65 -4.00 -11.33
C LEU A 513 8.33 -3.46 -12.59
N ASN A 514 7.54 -3.14 -13.62
CA ASN A 514 8.01 -2.49 -14.84
C ASN A 514 7.53 -1.03 -14.93
N LEU A 515 8.47 -0.08 -14.86
CA LEU A 515 8.23 1.37 -14.98
C LEU A 515 8.98 1.97 -16.18
N SER A 516 9.32 1.15 -17.18
CA SER A 516 10.06 1.64 -18.34
C SER A 516 9.33 2.80 -19.04
N ASN A 517 10.10 3.72 -19.63
CA ASN A 517 9.63 4.93 -20.31
C ASN A 517 8.91 5.99 -19.44
N TRP A 518 8.85 5.81 -18.13
CA TRP A 518 8.21 6.80 -17.25
C TRP A 518 8.92 8.15 -17.26
N GLY A 519 8.16 9.21 -17.48
CA GLY A 519 8.66 10.59 -17.50
C GLY A 519 9.27 11.04 -18.83
N VAL A 520 9.22 10.22 -19.88
CA VAL A 520 9.59 10.65 -21.24
C VAL A 520 8.61 11.73 -21.70
N GLY A 521 9.09 12.97 -21.86
CA GLY A 521 8.25 14.12 -22.20
C GLY A 521 7.54 14.76 -21.00
N ARG A 522 8.09 14.60 -19.79
CA ARG A 522 7.55 15.19 -18.55
C ARG A 522 7.31 16.70 -18.67
N THR A 523 6.13 17.14 -18.23
CA THR A 523 5.71 18.55 -18.21
C THR A 523 5.58 19.12 -16.80
N ALA A 524 5.52 18.27 -15.77
CA ALA A 524 5.53 18.72 -14.38
C ALA A 524 6.89 19.35 -14.00
N ASP A 525 6.84 20.50 -13.32
CA ASP A 525 8.04 21.30 -12.97
C ASP A 525 8.76 20.81 -11.71
N THR A 526 8.07 20.13 -10.80
CA THR A 526 8.62 19.62 -9.55
C THR A 526 7.98 18.29 -9.19
N ILE A 527 8.82 17.30 -8.89
CA ILE A 527 8.39 15.93 -8.64
C ILE A 527 8.95 15.43 -7.32
N ILE A 528 8.07 14.79 -6.54
CA ILE A 528 8.38 14.19 -5.25
C ILE A 528 8.24 12.65 -5.39
N MET A 529 9.28 11.90 -5.03
CA MET A 529 9.33 10.43 -5.08
C MET A 529 9.75 9.82 -3.73
N ARG A 530 9.48 10.53 -2.62
CA ARG A 530 9.88 10.04 -1.29
C ARG A 530 9.12 8.75 -0.95
N TYR A 531 9.81 7.80 -0.32
CA TYR A 531 9.26 6.52 0.10
C TYR A 531 8.64 5.66 -1.02
N MET A 532 8.92 5.94 -2.30
CA MET A 532 8.19 5.31 -3.41
C MET A 532 8.18 3.77 -3.34
N PHE A 533 9.27 3.14 -2.90
CA PHE A 533 9.39 1.68 -2.70
C PHE A 533 9.71 1.28 -1.25
N PHE A 534 9.43 2.16 -0.29
CA PHE A 534 9.76 1.94 1.12
C PHE A 534 9.17 0.63 1.65
N ASN A 535 9.99 -0.26 2.21
CA ASN A 535 9.59 -1.57 2.73
C ASN A 535 8.83 -2.47 1.74
N ALA A 536 9.07 -2.31 0.43
CA ALA A 536 8.68 -3.30 -0.58
C ALA A 536 9.66 -4.50 -0.56
N SER A 537 9.65 -5.26 0.54
CA SER A 537 10.69 -6.24 0.87
C SER A 537 10.79 -7.44 -0.09
N ALA A 538 9.72 -7.75 -0.83
CA ALA A 538 9.74 -8.81 -1.85
C ALA A 538 10.17 -8.32 -3.24
N LEU A 539 10.34 -7.01 -3.45
CA LEU A 539 10.66 -6.44 -4.75
C LEU A 539 12.10 -6.81 -5.11
N THR A 540 12.26 -7.71 -6.07
CA THR A 540 13.56 -8.23 -6.51
C THR A 540 13.88 -7.85 -7.95
N THR A 541 12.86 -7.53 -8.76
CA THR A 541 13.03 -7.08 -10.14
C THR A 541 12.33 -5.74 -10.36
N LEU A 542 13.10 -4.71 -10.71
CA LEU A 542 12.59 -3.38 -11.02
C LEU A 542 13.15 -2.91 -12.37
N ASN A 543 12.31 -2.81 -13.39
CA ASN A 543 12.71 -2.32 -14.70
C ASN A 543 12.52 -0.80 -14.80
N LEU A 544 13.64 -0.07 -14.96
CA LEU A 544 13.71 1.39 -15.09
C LEU A 544 14.26 1.84 -16.47
N THR A 545 14.19 0.99 -17.49
CA THR A 545 14.67 1.34 -18.84
C THR A 545 14.00 2.63 -19.32
N ASP A 546 14.80 3.63 -19.72
CA ASP A 546 14.33 4.97 -20.14
C ASP A 546 13.52 5.76 -19.11
N PHE A 547 13.57 5.39 -17.83
CA PHE A 547 12.96 6.16 -16.75
C PHE A 547 13.65 7.52 -16.59
N LYS A 548 12.87 8.63 -16.58
CA LYS A 548 13.38 10.00 -16.46
C LYS A 548 13.07 10.61 -15.09
N THR A 549 14.14 10.97 -14.39
CA THR A 549 14.14 11.69 -13.10
C THR A 549 14.27 13.20 -13.24
N THR A 550 14.22 13.74 -14.47
CA THR A 550 14.20 15.19 -14.71
C THR A 550 13.14 15.86 -13.84
N ASN A 551 13.47 16.98 -13.21
CA ASN A 551 12.61 17.77 -12.31
C ASN A 551 12.25 17.10 -10.96
N VAL A 552 12.81 15.93 -10.63
CA VAL A 552 12.68 15.37 -9.27
C VAL A 552 13.48 16.20 -8.28
N THR A 553 12.86 16.56 -7.14
CA THR A 553 13.50 17.37 -6.09
C THR A 553 13.70 16.62 -4.77
N ASN A 554 12.99 15.51 -4.56
CA ASN A 554 13.03 14.75 -3.31
C ASN A 554 12.90 13.23 -3.55
N MET A 555 13.92 12.48 -3.13
CA MET A 555 14.02 11.01 -3.23
C MET A 555 14.21 10.35 -1.85
N ALA A 556 13.82 11.03 -0.76
CA ALA A 556 14.04 10.56 0.60
C ALA A 556 13.45 9.15 0.79
N ARG A 557 14.25 8.25 1.37
CA ARG A 557 13.85 6.88 1.76
C ARG A 557 13.25 6.04 0.61
N MET A 558 13.59 6.33 -0.64
CA MET A 558 12.97 5.70 -1.81
C MET A 558 13.14 4.18 -1.87
N PHE A 559 14.31 3.64 -1.50
CA PHE A 559 14.65 2.22 -1.63
C PHE A 559 14.88 1.52 -0.29
N VAL A 560 14.42 2.10 0.81
CA VAL A 560 14.62 1.55 2.16
C VAL A 560 13.91 0.22 2.31
N GLY A 561 14.61 -0.79 2.82
CA GLY A 561 14.02 -2.11 3.10
C GLY A 561 13.50 -2.84 1.85
N THR A 562 14.01 -2.51 0.67
CA THR A 562 13.69 -3.23 -0.59
C THR A 562 14.48 -4.54 -0.69
N GLY A 563 13.92 -5.52 -1.42
CA GLY A 563 14.57 -6.80 -1.72
C GLY A 563 15.57 -6.77 -2.87
N LEU A 564 15.87 -5.59 -3.42
CA LEU A 564 16.72 -5.42 -4.61
C LEU A 564 18.18 -5.73 -4.28
N ALA A 565 18.81 -6.62 -5.06
CA ALA A 565 20.24 -6.93 -4.96
C ALA A 565 21.08 -6.08 -5.93
N GLU A 566 20.48 -5.66 -7.04
CA GLU A 566 21.07 -4.86 -8.11
C GLU A 566 20.06 -3.78 -8.53
N LEU A 567 20.57 -2.63 -8.95
CA LEU A 567 19.76 -1.50 -9.40
C LEU A 567 20.60 -0.59 -10.31
N ASP A 568 20.21 -0.49 -11.57
CA ASP A 568 20.85 0.44 -12.52
C ASP A 568 20.24 1.84 -12.39
N LEU A 569 21.09 2.79 -11.99
CA LEU A 569 20.76 4.22 -11.81
C LEU A 569 21.65 5.14 -12.66
N SER A 570 22.45 4.55 -13.56
CA SER A 570 23.50 5.26 -14.32
C SER A 570 22.94 6.35 -15.26
N HIS A 571 21.66 6.24 -15.62
CA HIS A 571 20.96 7.17 -16.52
C HIS A 571 20.13 8.24 -15.81
N TRP A 572 20.15 8.29 -14.48
CA TRP A 572 19.35 9.24 -13.71
C TRP A 572 19.97 10.65 -13.73
N ASP A 573 19.16 11.63 -14.10
CA ASP A 573 19.45 13.05 -13.87
C ASP A 573 18.94 13.44 -12.47
N VAL A 574 19.86 13.70 -11.56
CA VAL A 574 19.56 14.10 -10.18
C VAL A 574 19.96 15.55 -9.88
N SER A 575 20.30 16.35 -10.90
CA SER A 575 20.82 17.72 -10.79
C SER A 575 19.87 18.70 -10.07
N LYS A 576 18.58 18.36 -9.96
CA LYS A 576 17.56 19.14 -9.25
C LYS A 576 17.17 18.57 -7.88
N VAL A 577 17.69 17.40 -7.51
CA VAL A 577 17.34 16.73 -6.26
C VAL A 577 18.04 17.43 -5.10
N THR A 578 17.26 17.81 -4.09
CA THR A 578 17.76 18.50 -2.89
C THR A 578 17.82 17.58 -1.67
N THR A 579 17.03 16.49 -1.68
CA THR A 579 16.87 15.57 -0.55
C THR A 579 17.08 14.12 -0.99
N PHE A 580 18.15 13.50 -0.50
CA PHE A 580 18.54 12.09 -0.65
C PHE A 580 18.52 11.33 0.68
N GLU A 581 17.97 11.95 1.73
CA GLU A 581 17.92 11.40 3.09
C GLU A 581 17.55 9.92 3.08
N SER A 582 18.40 9.09 3.69
CA SER A 582 18.12 7.66 3.91
C SER A 582 17.72 6.88 2.66
N MET A 583 18.05 7.34 1.44
CA MET A 583 17.53 6.77 0.19
C MET A 583 17.77 5.26 0.06
N PHE A 584 18.91 4.76 0.55
CA PHE A 584 19.33 3.36 0.54
C PHE A 584 19.54 2.80 1.97
N LEU A 585 18.91 3.40 2.99
CA LEU A 585 18.93 2.87 4.36
C LEU A 585 18.44 1.42 4.37
N ASP A 586 19.12 0.53 5.09
CA ASP A 586 18.78 -0.91 5.18
C ASP A 586 18.69 -1.64 3.81
N SER A 587 19.33 -1.12 2.76
CA SER A 587 19.26 -1.71 1.42
C SER A 587 20.01 -3.05 1.31
N SER A 588 19.46 -3.97 0.49
CA SER A 588 20.11 -5.22 0.11
C SER A 588 21.02 -5.11 -1.13
N ILE A 589 21.16 -3.92 -1.70
CA ILE A 589 21.94 -3.68 -2.92
C ILE A 589 23.42 -3.92 -2.66
N THR A 590 24.09 -4.61 -3.58
CA THR A 590 25.51 -4.99 -3.45
C THR A 590 26.47 -4.01 -4.13
N ASN A 591 26.04 -3.39 -5.24
CA ASN A 591 26.80 -2.40 -5.98
C ASN A 591 25.89 -1.29 -6.50
N LEU A 592 26.39 -0.05 -6.51
CA LEU A 592 25.69 1.12 -7.01
C LEU A 592 26.64 1.97 -7.87
N ASP A 593 26.28 2.16 -9.13
CA ASP A 593 26.94 3.14 -10.00
C ASP A 593 26.25 4.50 -9.89
N LEU A 594 26.93 5.45 -9.26
CA LEU A 594 26.44 6.82 -9.02
C LEU A 594 27.36 7.88 -9.65
N ASN A 595 28.27 7.47 -10.56
CA ASN A 595 29.32 8.35 -11.07
C ASN A 595 28.81 9.51 -11.93
N ALA A 596 27.68 9.30 -12.61
CA ALA A 596 27.05 10.31 -13.46
C ALA A 596 26.20 11.33 -12.69
N TRP A 597 26.04 11.17 -11.37
CA TRP A 597 25.14 12.01 -10.58
C TRP A 597 25.72 13.39 -10.29
N ASP A 598 25.09 14.45 -10.80
CA ASP A 598 25.29 15.82 -10.31
C ASP A 598 24.48 16.05 -9.04
N VAL A 599 25.15 15.96 -7.89
CA VAL A 599 24.55 16.15 -6.57
C VAL A 599 24.70 17.57 -6.01
N SER A 600 25.11 18.55 -6.82
CA SER A 600 25.46 19.90 -6.37
C SER A 600 24.31 20.70 -5.73
N LYS A 601 23.04 20.30 -5.97
CA LYS A 601 21.85 20.86 -5.32
C LYS A 601 21.41 20.10 -4.07
N GLY A 602 22.00 18.94 -3.81
CA GLY A 602 21.72 18.12 -2.64
C GLY A 602 22.13 18.83 -1.36
N THR A 603 21.22 18.91 -0.39
CA THR A 603 21.48 19.50 0.94
C THR A 603 21.30 18.49 2.07
N LYS A 604 20.59 17.38 1.83
CA LYS A 604 20.28 16.36 2.83
C LYS A 604 20.65 14.96 2.34
N PHE A 605 21.72 14.40 2.89
CA PHE A 605 22.24 13.04 2.63
C PHE A 605 22.35 12.19 3.90
N PHE A 606 21.90 12.70 5.05
CA PHE A 606 22.03 11.98 6.31
C PHE A 606 21.39 10.58 6.22
N ASN A 607 22.08 9.60 6.79
CA ASN A 607 21.74 8.18 6.75
C ASN A 607 21.58 7.56 5.34
N MET A 608 22.01 8.20 4.24
CA MET A 608 21.71 7.73 2.87
C MET A 608 22.04 6.25 2.62
N PHE A 609 23.16 5.75 3.14
CA PHE A 609 23.58 4.34 3.04
C PHE A 609 23.65 3.66 4.41
N TYR A 610 22.99 4.22 5.44
CA TYR A 610 23.07 3.65 6.78
C TYR A 610 22.53 2.22 6.78
N ASN A 611 23.26 1.30 7.38
CA ASN A 611 22.96 -0.14 7.42
C ASN A 611 22.72 -0.79 6.04
N ALA A 612 23.27 -0.21 4.95
CA ALA A 612 23.42 -0.88 3.66
C ALA A 612 24.51 -1.96 3.75
N SER A 613 24.27 -2.97 4.58
CA SER A 613 25.26 -3.95 5.05
C SER A 613 25.81 -4.85 3.94
N LYS A 614 25.16 -4.90 2.77
CA LYS A 614 25.60 -5.67 1.60
C LYS A 614 26.35 -4.84 0.55
N LEU A 615 26.33 -3.52 0.65
CA LEU A 615 27.02 -2.63 -0.29
C LEU A 615 28.53 -2.85 -0.18
N LYS A 616 29.17 -3.21 -1.29
CA LYS A 616 30.60 -3.57 -1.32
C LYS A 616 31.51 -2.43 -1.75
N THR A 617 31.06 -1.68 -2.76
CA THR A 617 31.87 -0.65 -3.42
C THR A 617 31.03 0.59 -3.68
N LEU A 618 31.65 1.77 -3.63
CA LEU A 618 30.99 3.02 -3.95
C LEU A 618 31.98 4.03 -4.55
N ASP A 619 31.66 4.58 -5.71
CA ASP A 619 32.44 5.63 -6.34
C ASP A 619 31.66 6.95 -6.28
N LEU A 620 32.21 7.92 -5.55
CA LEU A 620 31.68 9.27 -5.37
C LEU A 620 32.67 10.32 -5.91
N SER A 621 33.54 9.94 -6.85
CA SER A 621 34.56 10.83 -7.42
C SER A 621 33.99 12.06 -8.12
N GLY A 622 32.78 11.96 -8.69
CA GLY A 622 32.08 13.06 -9.34
C GLY A 622 31.28 13.97 -8.40
N TRP A 623 31.18 13.63 -7.11
CA TRP A 623 30.26 14.32 -6.20
C TRP A 623 30.80 15.67 -5.73
N TYR A 624 29.91 16.66 -5.64
CA TYR A 624 30.17 17.98 -5.09
C TYR A 624 29.16 18.28 -3.99
N THR A 625 29.61 18.45 -2.73
CA THR A 625 28.71 18.78 -1.61
C THR A 625 29.11 20.10 -0.96
N SER A 626 28.28 21.13 -1.11
CA SER A 626 28.53 22.47 -0.56
C SER A 626 28.05 22.59 0.89
N GLY A 627 28.59 21.79 1.81
CA GLY A 627 28.17 21.80 3.20
C GLY A 627 26.82 21.12 3.45
N ALA A 628 26.48 20.13 2.62
CA ALA A 628 25.29 19.31 2.82
C ALA A 628 25.38 18.49 4.11
N ASP A 629 24.25 18.14 4.71
CA ASP A 629 24.19 17.25 5.87
C ASP A 629 24.43 15.80 5.43
N VAL A 630 25.57 15.25 5.83
CA VAL A 630 26.03 13.88 5.54
C VAL A 630 26.13 13.04 6.82
N THR A 631 25.44 13.45 7.89
CA THR A 631 25.50 12.79 9.19
C THR A 631 25.11 11.31 9.06
N ALA A 632 25.96 10.43 9.62
CA ALA A 632 25.76 8.99 9.66
C ALA A 632 25.54 8.32 8.28
N MET A 633 25.95 8.96 7.19
CA MET A 633 25.74 8.51 5.81
C MET A 633 26.18 7.06 5.54
N PHE A 634 27.27 6.61 6.15
CA PHE A 634 27.86 5.27 5.96
C PHE A 634 27.81 4.41 7.23
N GLY A 635 27.03 4.79 8.24
CA GLY A 635 26.90 4.01 9.48
C GLY A 635 26.48 2.57 9.19
N LYS A 636 27.09 1.57 9.83
CA LYS A 636 26.75 0.14 9.65
C LYS A 636 26.87 -0.40 8.21
N THR A 637 27.69 0.22 7.35
CA THR A 637 28.04 -0.32 6.02
C THR A 637 29.10 -1.43 6.13
N THR A 638 28.75 -2.54 6.79
CA THR A 638 29.70 -3.57 7.24
C THR A 638 30.48 -4.29 6.14
N SER A 639 30.03 -4.24 4.89
CA SER A 639 30.69 -4.88 3.74
C SER A 639 31.36 -3.90 2.78
N LEU A 640 31.28 -2.59 3.05
CA LEU A 640 31.85 -1.56 2.19
C LEU A 640 33.37 -1.59 2.35
N TRP A 641 34.06 -2.22 1.40
CA TRP A 641 35.50 -2.43 1.44
C TRP A 641 36.26 -1.47 0.52
N LYS A 642 35.59 -0.84 -0.45
CA LYS A 642 36.17 0.17 -1.37
C LYS A 642 35.26 1.39 -1.47
N ILE A 643 35.84 2.58 -1.29
CA ILE A 643 35.14 3.84 -1.55
C ILE A 643 36.06 4.88 -2.19
N THR A 644 35.57 5.56 -3.22
CA THR A 644 36.24 6.73 -3.82
C THR A 644 35.51 8.00 -3.43
N LEU A 645 36.23 8.97 -2.89
CA LEU A 645 35.70 10.23 -2.36
C LEU A 645 36.36 11.42 -3.08
N SER A 646 35.54 12.34 -3.60
CA SER A 646 36.03 13.49 -4.37
C SER A 646 36.75 14.54 -3.51
N ALA A 647 37.57 15.37 -4.15
CA ALA A 647 38.17 16.56 -3.53
C ALA A 647 37.14 17.60 -3.06
N ASN A 648 35.94 17.58 -3.64
CA ASN A 648 34.91 18.58 -3.46
C ASN A 648 33.80 18.16 -2.48
N MET A 649 33.92 16.97 -1.88
CA MET A 649 33.02 16.54 -0.83
C MET A 649 33.43 17.17 0.51
N LYS A 650 32.48 17.87 1.15
CA LYS A 650 32.63 18.42 2.50
C LYS A 650 31.72 17.70 3.47
N PHE A 651 32.28 17.33 4.62
CA PHE A 651 31.57 16.63 5.69
C PHE A 651 31.27 17.60 6.84
N THR A 652 30.00 17.99 6.98
CA THR A 652 29.54 18.93 8.03
C THR A 652 29.27 18.26 9.38
N GLY A 653 29.13 16.94 9.39
CA GLY A 653 28.97 16.09 10.56
C GLY A 653 29.70 14.76 10.34
N SER A 654 29.76 13.90 11.37
CA SER A 654 30.40 12.59 11.23
C SER A 654 29.61 11.70 10.26
N PRO A 655 30.22 11.22 9.16
CA PRO A 655 29.56 10.31 8.23
C PRO A 655 29.47 8.86 8.77
N MET A 656 30.07 8.59 9.94
CA MET A 656 30.10 7.27 10.60
C MET A 656 30.61 6.14 9.68
N PHE A 657 31.74 6.33 9.01
CA PHE A 657 32.39 5.25 8.28
C PHE A 657 32.57 4.01 9.16
N TRP A 658 32.19 2.85 8.63
CA TRP A 658 32.42 1.60 9.34
C TRP A 658 33.92 1.33 9.44
N SER A 659 34.39 0.93 10.62
CA SER A 659 35.79 0.58 10.83
C SER A 659 36.16 -0.63 9.98
N ALA A 660 37.33 -0.60 9.35
CA ALA A 660 37.87 -1.78 8.69
C ALA A 660 37.92 -2.97 9.68
N PRO A 661 37.56 -4.18 9.23
CA PRO A 661 37.41 -5.34 10.11
C PRO A 661 38.77 -5.88 10.55
N ALA A 662 38.75 -6.84 11.49
CA ALA A 662 39.97 -7.47 11.99
C ALA A 662 40.79 -8.14 10.88
N ILE A 663 42.10 -8.32 11.13
CA ILE A 663 43.04 -9.01 10.24
C ILE A 663 42.51 -10.39 9.88
N GLY A 664 42.66 -10.78 8.62
CA GLY A 664 42.22 -12.08 8.10
C GLY A 664 40.76 -12.12 7.65
N THR A 665 40.03 -11.01 7.74
CA THR A 665 38.65 -10.92 7.23
C THR A 665 38.64 -11.07 5.71
N THR A 666 37.73 -11.89 5.20
CA THR A 666 37.64 -12.17 3.76
C THR A 666 36.83 -11.08 3.05
N ILE A 667 37.40 -10.53 1.98
CA ILE A 667 36.72 -9.68 1.00
C ILE A 667 36.47 -10.55 -0.22
N SER A 668 35.25 -10.58 -0.77
CA SER A 668 34.94 -11.33 -1.98
C SER A 668 34.55 -10.36 -3.10
N ASP A 669 35.39 -10.29 -4.13
CA ASP A 669 35.24 -9.40 -5.29
C ASP A 669 35.57 -10.14 -6.58
N ASN A 670 34.76 -9.97 -7.63
CA ASN A 670 34.96 -10.60 -8.95
C ASN A 670 35.29 -12.11 -8.94
N GLY A 671 34.68 -12.86 -8.01
CA GLY A 671 34.89 -14.31 -7.88
C GLY A 671 36.20 -14.72 -7.18
N GLN A 672 36.97 -13.76 -6.66
CA GLN A 672 38.21 -13.99 -5.92
C GLN A 672 38.03 -13.60 -4.44
N ASN A 673 38.78 -14.24 -3.54
CA ASN A 673 38.77 -13.91 -2.11
C ASN A 673 40.09 -13.26 -1.67
N TYR A 674 39.99 -12.14 -0.98
CA TYR A 674 41.10 -11.35 -0.47
C TYR A 674 41.04 -11.34 1.06
N LYS A 675 42.16 -11.03 1.72
CA LYS A 675 42.19 -10.97 3.19
C LYS A 675 42.77 -9.65 3.67
N THR A 676 42.13 -9.07 4.69
CA THR A 676 42.63 -7.88 5.34
C THR A 676 43.94 -8.16 6.08
N THR A 677 44.89 -7.23 6.01
CA THR A 677 46.20 -7.30 6.68
C THR A 677 46.29 -6.39 7.90
N ALA A 678 45.40 -5.42 8.02
CA ALA A 678 45.26 -4.55 9.19
C ALA A 678 43.80 -4.19 9.43
N ALA A 679 43.44 -3.85 10.67
CA ALA A 679 42.15 -3.25 11.01
C ALA A 679 42.15 -1.73 10.71
N SER A 680 42.50 -1.39 9.47
CA SER A 680 42.64 0.00 9.01
C SER A 680 42.16 0.12 7.56
N TRP A 681 41.77 1.33 7.18
CA TRP A 681 41.64 1.69 5.77
C TRP A 681 43.03 2.03 5.20
N GLN A 682 43.18 1.95 3.89
CA GLN A 682 44.42 2.27 3.18
C GLN A 682 44.10 3.04 1.89
N ILE A 683 44.88 4.07 1.61
CA ILE A 683 44.82 4.78 0.33
C ILE A 683 45.39 3.87 -0.77
N VAL A 684 44.71 3.76 -1.92
CA VAL A 684 45.22 2.96 -3.05
C VAL A 684 46.57 3.48 -3.55
N GLY A 685 46.69 4.81 -3.72
CA GLY A 685 47.92 5.48 -4.15
C GLY A 685 48.35 5.03 -5.55
N ASN A 686 49.65 4.76 -5.72
CA ASN A 686 50.19 4.21 -6.98
C ASN A 686 50.01 2.68 -7.11
N GLY A 687 49.27 2.05 -6.19
CA GLY A 687 48.98 0.62 -6.21
C GLY A 687 47.71 0.29 -7.02
N THR A 688 47.14 -0.88 -6.74
CA THR A 688 45.82 -1.29 -7.27
C THR A 688 44.82 -1.44 -6.12
N ASP A 689 43.52 -1.55 -6.39
CA ASP A 689 42.48 -1.73 -5.35
C ASP A 689 42.80 -2.92 -4.42
N HIS A 690 43.37 -3.98 -4.98
CA HIS A 690 43.67 -5.25 -4.30
C HIS A 690 45.15 -5.44 -3.94
N ASN A 691 45.98 -4.42 -4.22
CA ASN A 691 47.36 -4.30 -3.75
C ASN A 691 47.69 -2.81 -3.54
N PRO A 692 47.04 -2.16 -2.54
CA PRO A 692 47.19 -0.74 -2.26
C PRO A 692 48.61 -0.40 -1.77
N ALA A 693 49.14 0.74 -2.23
CA ALA A 693 50.49 1.19 -1.89
C ALA A 693 50.54 2.53 -1.12
N GLY A 694 49.38 3.15 -0.89
CA GLY A 694 49.29 4.38 -0.12
C GLY A 694 49.29 4.15 1.40
N ASN A 695 49.23 5.26 2.14
CA ASN A 695 49.27 5.23 3.59
C ASN A 695 48.01 4.60 4.20
N MET A 696 48.20 3.95 5.35
CA MET A 696 47.10 3.53 6.23
C MET A 696 46.43 4.76 6.84
N VAL A 697 45.10 4.75 6.96
CA VAL A 697 44.30 5.84 7.50
C VAL A 697 43.20 5.33 8.44
N THR A 698 42.88 6.11 9.47
CA THR A 698 41.71 5.88 10.31
C THR A 698 40.43 6.34 9.61
N THR A 699 39.26 5.91 10.10
CA THR A 699 37.97 6.39 9.62
C THR A 699 37.84 7.92 9.71
N ASP A 700 38.39 8.54 10.76
CA ASP A 700 38.35 9.99 10.96
C ASP A 700 39.19 10.74 9.93
N GLN A 701 40.34 10.17 9.55
CA GLN A 701 41.19 10.72 8.50
C GLN A 701 40.56 10.61 7.11
N MET A 702 39.67 9.64 6.88
CA MET A 702 38.99 9.46 5.60
C MET A 702 37.98 10.57 5.26
N TYR A 703 37.53 11.40 6.20
CA TYR A 703 36.58 12.48 5.90
C TYR A 703 37.07 13.86 6.31
N ALA A 704 38.37 13.97 6.59
CA ALA A 704 39.05 15.25 6.62
C ALA A 704 39.03 15.91 5.23
N ASP A 705 39.12 17.24 5.23
CA ASP A 705 39.25 18.04 4.02
C ASP A 705 40.49 17.64 3.21
N ARG A 706 40.34 17.55 1.89
CA ARG A 706 41.39 17.10 0.96
C ARG A 706 41.47 17.99 -0.28
N SER A 707 42.59 17.89 -1.00
CA SER A 707 42.83 18.63 -2.25
C SER A 707 42.67 17.80 -3.52
N GLU A 708 42.52 16.48 -3.41
CA GLU A 708 42.43 15.55 -4.54
C GLU A 708 41.42 14.43 -4.28
N THR A 709 40.94 13.79 -5.35
CA THR A 709 40.07 12.61 -5.24
C THR A 709 40.90 11.42 -4.79
N ILE A 710 40.42 10.69 -3.78
CA ILE A 710 41.16 9.58 -3.16
C ILE A 710 40.26 8.34 -3.10
N THR A 711 40.81 7.20 -3.51
CA THR A 711 40.22 5.87 -3.31
C THR A 711 40.81 5.22 -2.06
N TYR A 712 39.93 4.79 -1.17
CA TYR A 712 40.26 4.02 0.03
C TYR A 712 39.75 2.59 -0.12
N VAL A 713 40.58 1.65 0.33
CA VAL A 713 40.23 0.24 0.45
C VAL A 713 40.50 -0.23 1.87
N TRP A 714 39.86 -1.31 2.33
CA TRP A 714 40.37 -2.00 3.52
C TRP A 714 41.81 -2.43 3.29
N ALA A 715 42.67 -2.24 4.30
CA ALA A 715 44.07 -2.62 4.23
C ALA A 715 44.19 -4.11 3.91
N GLN A 716 44.79 -4.40 2.76
CA GLN A 716 44.96 -5.74 2.24
C GLN A 716 46.28 -5.83 1.49
N ALA A 717 46.77 -7.05 1.34
CA ALA A 717 47.98 -7.34 0.58
C ALA A 717 47.73 -8.58 -0.28
N PRO A 718 48.64 -8.89 -1.22
CA PRO A 718 48.57 -10.14 -1.96
C PRO A 718 48.58 -11.36 -1.01
N THR A 719 47.66 -12.30 -1.21
CA THR A 719 47.54 -13.52 -0.40
C THR A 719 47.31 -14.75 -1.28
N PHE A 720 47.35 -15.95 -0.69
CA PHE A 720 46.93 -17.18 -1.36
C PHE A 720 45.41 -17.36 -1.23
N ASP A 721 44.71 -17.63 -2.33
CA ASP A 721 43.25 -17.81 -2.37
C ASP A 721 42.82 -19.21 -1.86
N GLY A 722 43.74 -20.19 -1.91
CA GLY A 722 43.51 -21.53 -1.36
C GLY A 722 44.62 -22.51 -1.74
N VAL A 723 44.72 -23.59 -0.97
CA VAL A 723 45.56 -24.76 -1.27
C VAL A 723 44.60 -25.92 -1.49
N ALA A 724 44.48 -26.42 -2.71
CA ALA A 724 43.74 -27.66 -2.93
C ALA A 724 44.43 -28.80 -2.17
N ASN A 725 43.66 -29.68 -1.52
CA ASN A 725 44.24 -30.90 -0.94
C ASN A 725 44.99 -31.67 -2.03
N LEU A 726 46.28 -31.88 -1.82
CA LEU A 726 47.14 -32.64 -2.72
C LEU A 726 46.84 -34.13 -2.51
N THR A 727 45.87 -34.69 -3.23
CA THR A 727 45.65 -36.13 -3.23
C THR A 727 46.49 -36.74 -4.33
N PHE A 728 47.38 -37.66 -3.96
CA PHE A 728 48.02 -38.53 -4.93
C PHE A 728 47.18 -39.80 -5.13
N ASP A 729 46.96 -40.17 -6.39
CA ASP A 729 46.23 -41.39 -6.72
C ASP A 729 46.90 -42.67 -6.17
N THR A 730 46.10 -43.70 -5.95
CA THR A 730 46.59 -44.99 -5.43
C THR A 730 47.34 -45.75 -6.53
N LEU A 731 48.61 -46.09 -6.28
CA LEU A 731 49.39 -46.93 -7.20
C LEU A 731 48.80 -48.34 -7.27
N GLY A 732 48.25 -48.71 -8.43
CA GLY A 732 47.83 -50.08 -8.71
C GLY A 732 49.01 -51.02 -8.93
N ALA A 733 48.82 -52.32 -8.66
CA ALA A 733 49.87 -53.35 -8.81
C ALA A 733 50.50 -53.41 -10.22
N GLY A 734 49.78 -52.95 -11.26
CA GLY A 734 50.27 -52.88 -12.64
C GLY A 734 51.33 -51.80 -12.92
N ALA A 735 51.61 -50.90 -11.97
CA ALA A 735 52.69 -49.91 -12.06
C ALA A 735 54.10 -50.53 -11.85
N PHE A 736 54.17 -51.80 -11.46
CA PHE A 736 55.42 -52.52 -11.20
C PHE A 736 55.78 -53.40 -12.41
N ARG A 737 56.80 -53.01 -13.19
CA ARG A 737 57.28 -53.81 -14.32
C ARG A 737 58.57 -54.56 -13.95
N ASN A 738 58.50 -55.89 -13.98
CA ASN A 738 59.60 -56.84 -14.15
C ASN A 738 60.95 -56.47 -13.49
N GLY A 739 60.97 -56.43 -12.16
CA GLY A 739 62.23 -56.37 -11.39
C GLY A 739 62.95 -55.02 -11.36
N ASN A 740 62.37 -53.97 -11.96
CA ASN A 740 62.87 -52.61 -11.82
C ASN A 740 61.89 -51.73 -11.04
N LYS A 741 62.51 -50.78 -10.32
CA LYS A 741 61.96 -49.75 -9.45
C LYS A 741 60.59 -49.20 -9.96
N PRO A 742 59.56 -49.03 -9.11
CA PRO A 742 58.26 -48.55 -9.57
C PRO A 742 58.37 -47.20 -10.28
N LEU A 743 57.53 -47.01 -11.30
CA LEU A 743 57.39 -45.74 -12.02
C LEU A 743 56.03 -45.15 -11.65
N ALA A 744 56.04 -44.00 -11.00
CA ALA A 744 54.82 -43.31 -10.62
C ALA A 744 54.29 -42.50 -11.82
N SER A 745 53.63 -43.17 -12.77
CA SER A 745 53.24 -42.54 -14.04
C SER A 745 51.95 -41.70 -13.96
N ASN A 746 51.12 -41.88 -12.92
CA ASN A 746 49.75 -41.33 -12.86
C ASN A 746 49.45 -40.69 -11.49
N MET A 747 50.26 -39.74 -11.01
CA MET A 747 49.92 -38.99 -9.81
C MET A 747 49.26 -37.66 -10.16
N SER A 748 48.08 -37.42 -9.60
CA SER A 748 47.36 -36.15 -9.69
C SER A 748 48.14 -35.03 -8.99
N THR A 749 48.14 -33.85 -9.61
CA THR A 749 48.70 -32.60 -9.07
C THR A 749 47.62 -31.85 -8.32
N GLY A 750 47.96 -31.19 -7.22
CA GLY A 750 47.11 -30.12 -6.68
C GLY A 750 47.80 -28.77 -6.84
N ALA A 751 46.96 -27.73 -6.91
CA ALA A 751 47.36 -26.39 -7.30
C ALA A 751 47.20 -25.40 -6.15
N VAL A 752 48.13 -24.44 -6.07
CA VAL A 752 47.99 -23.21 -5.29
C VAL A 752 47.81 -22.05 -6.25
N SER A 753 46.65 -21.41 -6.17
CA SER A 753 46.35 -20.20 -6.94
C SER A 753 46.91 -18.98 -6.23
N LEU A 754 47.57 -18.12 -7.01
CA LEU A 754 48.11 -16.85 -6.55
C LEU A 754 47.25 -15.73 -7.08
N ILE A 755 46.96 -14.73 -6.25
CA ILE A 755 46.16 -13.58 -6.63
C ILE A 755 46.85 -12.28 -6.20
N ASN A 756 46.59 -11.20 -6.94
CA ASN A 756 47.04 -9.82 -6.64
C ASN A 756 48.54 -9.59 -6.66
N LEU A 757 49.27 -10.48 -7.33
CA LEU A 757 50.67 -10.28 -7.62
C LEU A 757 50.82 -9.42 -8.88
N ASP A 758 51.69 -8.43 -8.81
CA ASP A 758 52.11 -7.61 -9.93
C ASP A 758 52.96 -8.45 -10.90
N ALA A 759 52.45 -8.74 -12.10
CA ALA A 759 53.16 -9.55 -13.09
C ALA A 759 54.55 -8.98 -13.48
N SER A 760 54.80 -7.69 -13.23
CA SER A 760 56.09 -7.04 -13.50
C SER A 760 57.13 -7.23 -12.40
N LYS A 761 56.74 -7.79 -11.25
CA LYS A 761 57.63 -7.97 -10.09
C LYS A 761 57.90 -9.45 -9.82
N SER A 762 59.08 -9.71 -9.26
CA SER A 762 59.45 -11.05 -8.84
C SER A 762 59.05 -11.27 -7.39
N TYR A 763 58.41 -12.41 -7.13
CA TYR A 763 57.93 -12.78 -5.81
C TYR A 763 58.66 -14.01 -5.32
N LYS A 764 58.81 -14.09 -3.99
CA LYS A 764 59.38 -15.25 -3.32
C LYS A 764 58.27 -16.05 -2.66
N VAL A 765 58.08 -17.28 -3.09
CA VAL A 765 57.23 -18.25 -2.39
C VAL A 765 58.10 -19.25 -1.66
N SER A 766 57.96 -19.27 -0.35
CA SER A 766 58.56 -20.27 0.53
C SER A 766 57.59 -21.44 0.68
N VAL A 767 58.06 -22.66 0.46
CA VAL A 767 57.27 -23.87 0.71
C VAL A 767 58.01 -24.71 1.74
N ALA A 768 57.36 -24.98 2.86
CA ALA A 768 57.91 -25.74 3.97
C ALA A 768 57.07 -27.00 4.23
N GLN A 769 57.71 -28.13 4.47
CA GLN A 769 57.03 -29.35 4.90
C GLN A 769 57.02 -29.43 6.43
N THR A 770 55.85 -29.62 7.02
CA THR A 770 55.67 -29.63 8.47
C THR A 770 55.47 -31.04 9.04
N SER A 771 55.27 -32.06 8.19
CA SER A 771 55.20 -33.47 8.61
C SER A 771 55.75 -34.44 7.59
N ASP A 772 56.32 -35.56 8.06
CA ASP A 772 56.75 -36.67 7.22
C ASP A 772 55.57 -37.33 6.48
N TRP A 773 55.82 -37.89 5.30
CA TRP A 773 54.86 -38.72 4.58
C TRP A 773 54.51 -39.97 5.40
N ASN A 774 53.26 -40.07 5.84
CA ASN A 774 52.79 -41.16 6.71
C ASN A 774 51.61 -41.93 6.10
N THR A 775 51.54 -43.22 6.42
CA THR A 775 50.38 -44.09 6.19
C THR A 775 50.10 -44.84 7.49
N SER A 776 48.99 -44.56 8.18
CA SER A 776 48.46 -45.33 9.33
C SER A 776 49.51 -46.05 10.21
N GLY A 777 50.53 -45.31 10.70
CA GLY A 777 51.54 -45.83 11.64
C GLY A 777 52.89 -46.29 11.06
N GLN A 778 53.17 -46.12 9.75
CA GLN A 778 54.51 -46.31 9.16
C GLN A 778 54.92 -45.07 8.34
N SER A 779 56.15 -44.59 8.53
CA SER A 779 56.73 -43.47 7.77
C SER A 779 57.46 -43.97 6.52
N ALA A 780 57.33 -43.22 5.43
CA ALA A 780 57.99 -43.48 4.16
C ALA A 780 58.91 -42.32 3.76
N LYS A 781 60.06 -42.61 3.14
CA LYS A 781 60.97 -41.59 2.60
C LYS A 781 60.85 -41.54 1.08
N ILE A 782 60.40 -40.41 0.53
CA ILE A 782 60.53 -40.05 -0.89
C ILE A 782 61.84 -39.26 -1.04
N SER A 783 62.66 -39.52 -2.08
CA SER A 783 64.01 -38.95 -2.20
C SER A 783 64.01 -37.52 -2.76
N LYS A 784 65.11 -36.79 -2.59
CA LYS A 784 65.28 -35.39 -2.99
C LYS A 784 65.08 -35.06 -4.47
N ASN A 785 65.17 -36.05 -5.36
CA ASN A 785 65.05 -35.87 -6.82
C ASN A 785 63.65 -36.23 -7.35
N ASP A 786 62.72 -36.52 -6.44
CA ASP A 786 61.52 -37.27 -6.76
C ASP A 786 60.24 -36.43 -6.77
N LEU A 787 60.18 -35.22 -6.19
CA LEU A 787 59.12 -34.23 -6.51
C LEU A 787 59.74 -32.91 -7.02
N SER A 788 58.98 -32.21 -7.85
CA SER A 788 59.30 -30.89 -8.41
C SER A 788 58.14 -29.94 -8.17
N ILE A 789 58.44 -28.66 -7.94
CA ILE A 789 57.42 -27.60 -7.95
C ILE A 789 57.39 -27.01 -9.35
N GLN A 790 56.21 -26.99 -9.95
CA GLN A 790 55.95 -26.38 -11.24
C GLN A 790 55.16 -25.09 -11.07
N TYR A 791 55.36 -24.17 -12.01
CA TYR A 791 54.53 -22.99 -12.16
C TYR A 791 53.93 -22.99 -13.58
N GLY A 792 52.62 -23.24 -13.69
CA GLY A 792 52.02 -23.64 -14.95
C GLY A 792 52.58 -24.99 -15.43
N GLN A 793 52.99 -25.08 -16.70
CA GLN A 793 53.65 -26.27 -17.27
C GLN A 793 55.19 -26.25 -17.14
N SER A 794 55.75 -25.19 -16.56
CA SER A 794 57.21 -25.01 -16.47
C SER A 794 57.73 -25.59 -15.17
N SER A 795 58.70 -26.50 -15.26
CA SER A 795 59.52 -26.88 -14.11
C SER A 795 60.39 -25.68 -13.72
N LEU A 796 60.43 -25.34 -12.45
CA LEU A 796 61.35 -24.32 -11.94
C LEU A 796 62.74 -24.97 -11.81
N GLU A 797 63.68 -24.58 -12.67
CA GLU A 797 64.91 -25.34 -13.00
C GLU A 797 65.95 -25.49 -11.86
N SER A 798 65.80 -24.79 -10.74
CA SER A 798 66.63 -25.07 -9.56
C SER A 798 66.14 -26.36 -8.92
N SER A 799 66.95 -27.43 -8.91
CA SER A 799 66.64 -28.63 -8.14
C SER A 799 66.27 -28.22 -6.72
N VAL A 800 65.00 -28.40 -6.39
CA VAL A 800 64.44 -27.92 -5.14
C VAL A 800 64.98 -28.89 -4.08
N ASP A 801 65.88 -28.45 -3.19
CA ASP A 801 66.36 -29.27 -2.05
C ASP A 801 65.19 -29.50 -1.08
N PHE A 802 64.30 -30.39 -1.48
CA PHE A 802 63.26 -30.94 -0.66
C PHE A 802 63.73 -32.30 -0.15
N TRP A 803 63.53 -32.55 1.13
CA TRP A 803 63.56 -33.88 1.74
C TRP A 803 64.94 -34.54 1.89
N THR A 804 65.47 -34.45 3.12
CA THR A 804 66.30 -35.50 3.71
C THR A 804 65.95 -35.68 5.19
N GLY A 805 65.36 -36.81 5.57
CA GLY A 805 65.22 -37.23 6.98
C GLY A 805 64.10 -36.52 7.77
N THR A 806 63.74 -37.12 8.91
CA THR A 806 62.65 -36.77 9.84
C THR A 806 62.35 -35.27 9.90
N SER A 807 61.09 -34.90 9.65
CA SER A 807 60.57 -33.53 9.52
C SER A 807 61.11 -32.58 10.60
N ALA A 808 62.17 -31.86 10.26
CA ALA A 808 62.64 -30.68 10.97
C ALA A 808 62.92 -29.59 9.94
N SER A 809 61.88 -28.84 9.58
CA SER A 809 61.93 -27.52 8.92
C SER A 809 62.71 -27.41 7.60
N SER A 810 62.51 -28.32 6.64
CA SER A 810 62.98 -28.08 5.27
C SER A 810 62.08 -27.06 4.58
N GLN A 811 62.62 -25.88 4.28
CA GLN A 811 61.97 -24.79 3.54
C GLN A 811 62.76 -24.52 2.26
N ASN A 812 62.07 -24.33 1.14
CA ASN A 812 62.69 -23.82 -0.08
C ASN A 812 61.98 -22.56 -0.56
N ASN A 813 62.76 -21.63 -1.12
CA ASN A 813 62.31 -20.34 -1.60
C ASN A 813 62.40 -20.33 -3.13
N ILE A 814 61.26 -20.07 -3.77
CA ILE A 814 61.13 -20.04 -5.22
C ILE A 814 60.90 -18.60 -5.64
N MET A 815 61.77 -18.11 -6.52
CA MET A 815 61.59 -16.85 -7.23
C MET A 815 60.82 -17.09 -8.52
N PHE A 816 59.82 -16.25 -8.79
CA PHE A 816 59.03 -16.33 -10.02
C PHE A 816 58.43 -14.96 -10.34
N ASN A 817 58.07 -14.77 -11.60
CA ASN A 817 57.24 -13.63 -12.03
C ASN A 817 55.81 -14.13 -12.18
N HIS A 818 54.85 -13.41 -11.60
CA HIS A 818 53.47 -13.85 -11.62
C HIS A 818 52.88 -13.82 -13.03
N ASN A 819 52.18 -14.89 -13.38
CA ASN A 819 51.33 -15.01 -14.55
C ASN A 819 49.94 -15.46 -14.08
N THR A 820 48.93 -14.72 -14.51
CA THR A 820 47.53 -14.89 -14.09
C THR A 820 46.90 -16.21 -14.54
N SER A 821 47.52 -16.93 -15.48
CA SER A 821 47.07 -18.25 -15.97
C SER A 821 47.84 -19.42 -15.33
N ASN A 822 48.86 -19.15 -14.52
CA ASN A 822 49.72 -20.17 -13.93
C ASN A 822 49.44 -20.34 -12.44
N SER A 823 49.39 -21.58 -11.98
CA SER A 823 49.34 -21.97 -10.57
C SER A 823 50.59 -22.74 -10.17
N PHE A 824 50.89 -22.78 -8.87
CA PHE A 824 51.93 -23.66 -8.36
C PHE A 824 51.39 -25.09 -8.22
N SER A 825 52.12 -26.08 -8.72
CA SER A 825 51.76 -27.49 -8.60
C SER A 825 52.94 -28.32 -8.09
N ILE A 826 52.69 -29.37 -7.32
CA ILE A 826 53.71 -30.36 -6.95
C ILE A 826 53.57 -31.59 -7.85
N TRP A 827 54.67 -31.99 -8.46
CA TRP A 827 54.75 -33.11 -9.40
C TRP A 827 55.70 -34.17 -8.88
N LEU A 828 55.29 -35.44 -8.86
CA LEU A 828 56.22 -36.54 -8.65
C LEU A 828 56.93 -36.88 -9.96
N ASN A 829 58.25 -36.98 -9.92
CA ASN A 829 59.07 -37.46 -11.02
C ASN A 829 58.57 -38.86 -11.43
N PRO A 830 58.23 -39.09 -12.71
CA PRO A 830 57.76 -40.39 -13.16
C PRO A 830 58.77 -41.52 -12.90
N ASN A 831 60.06 -41.18 -12.78
CA ASN A 831 61.16 -42.10 -12.51
C ASN A 831 61.42 -42.38 -11.01
N THR A 832 60.60 -41.81 -10.13
CA THR A 832 60.70 -41.96 -8.68
C THR A 832 60.47 -43.39 -8.22
N VAL A 833 61.33 -43.85 -7.32
CA VAL A 833 61.36 -45.21 -6.80
C VAL A 833 60.69 -45.26 -5.43
N ILE A 834 59.44 -45.69 -5.39
CA ILE A 834 58.65 -45.82 -4.15
C ILE A 834 58.82 -47.22 -3.53
N ASP A 835 58.85 -47.33 -2.19
CA ASP A 835 58.87 -48.63 -1.52
C ASP A 835 57.57 -49.41 -1.80
N THR A 836 57.70 -50.64 -2.30
CA THR A 836 56.60 -51.60 -2.50
C THR A 836 55.67 -51.77 -1.29
N LYS A 837 56.14 -51.55 -0.05
CA LYS A 837 55.32 -51.63 1.19
C LYS A 837 54.22 -50.56 1.29
N LEU A 838 54.25 -49.57 0.41
CA LEU A 838 53.33 -48.43 0.35
C LEU A 838 52.25 -48.61 -0.73
N LEU A 839 52.28 -49.74 -1.45
CA LEU A 839 51.23 -50.16 -2.40
C LEU A 839 49.84 -50.11 -1.76
N GLY A 840 48.88 -49.48 -2.44
CA GLY A 840 47.48 -49.44 -1.99
C GLY A 840 47.20 -48.52 -0.79
N LYS A 841 48.19 -47.76 -0.31
CA LYS A 841 48.04 -46.87 0.87
C LYS A 841 48.10 -45.40 0.47
N GLN A 842 47.23 -44.58 1.07
CA GLN A 842 47.27 -43.14 0.91
C GLN A 842 48.40 -42.54 1.78
N LEU A 843 49.32 -41.83 1.14
CA LEU A 843 50.37 -41.07 1.82
C LEU A 843 49.87 -39.66 2.09
N ALA A 844 50.03 -39.18 3.31
CA ALA A 844 49.70 -37.81 3.69
C ALA A 844 50.92 -37.09 4.27
N SER A 845 51.07 -35.82 3.93
CA SER A 845 52.05 -34.88 4.48
C SER A 845 51.46 -33.47 4.44
N GLU A 846 51.86 -32.64 5.39
CA GLU A 846 51.41 -31.25 5.52
C GLU A 846 52.50 -30.30 4.98
N LEU A 847 52.08 -29.35 4.17
CA LEU A 847 52.92 -28.32 3.57
C LEU A 847 52.37 -26.94 3.90
N THR A 848 53.25 -26.04 4.32
CA THR A 848 52.96 -24.62 4.54
C THR A 848 53.57 -23.81 3.40
N TRP A 849 52.72 -23.01 2.74
CA TRP A 849 53.13 -22.06 1.70
C TRP A 849 53.16 -20.65 2.31
N THR A 850 54.22 -19.90 2.06
CA THR A 850 54.38 -18.52 2.53
C THR A 850 54.85 -17.64 1.38
N LEU A 851 54.07 -16.61 1.06
CA LEU A 851 54.42 -15.61 0.05
C LEU A 851 55.16 -14.48 0.75
N SER A 852 56.23 -13.97 0.15
CA SER A 852 56.87 -12.75 0.63
C SER A 852 55.91 -11.58 0.53
N GLU A 853 55.68 -10.89 1.64
CA GLU A 853 54.85 -9.69 1.69
C GLU A 853 55.39 -8.54 0.82
N THR A 854 56.69 -8.58 0.50
CA THR A 854 57.36 -7.61 -0.36
C THR A 854 57.89 -8.30 -1.63
N PRO A 855 57.55 -7.82 -2.84
CA PRO A 855 58.25 -8.22 -4.05
C PRO A 855 59.75 -7.89 -3.93
N GLN A 856 60.62 -8.77 -4.42
CA GLN A 856 62.09 -8.61 -4.33
C GLN A 856 62.67 -7.85 -5.52
#